data_AF-A0A5C5ZM59-F1
#
_entry.id   AF-A0A5C5ZM59-F1
#
_cell.length_a   1.000
_cell.length_b   1.000
_cell.length_c   1.000
_cell.angle_alpha   90.00
_cell.angle_beta   90.00
_cell.angle_gamma   90.00
#
_symmetry.space_group_name_H-M   'P 1'
#
loop_
_entity.id
_entity.type
_entity.pdbx_description
1 polymer ?
#
loop_
_entity_poly.entity_id
_entity_poly.type
_entity_poly.pdbx_seq_one_letter_code
_entity_poly.pdbx_strand_id
1 'polypeptide(L)'
;MRGDRADLLRRFALARLAVLVSAALAGGAASDAAAQLRVVNYNTATGNSSPGYAGRSTDFNRVLDFIGREEINGIAKPIDVLILQEQSDAGSAASFAAELNLISGTSDYVAWSQNPFGTDGLDAGFVYNSATVTPFLEDWFGTGSSRATGRIGLNPVGYTNAALYIYSTHHTAGTGGGDYVERRNEAFDLRLITGDGQTNSGPSGTPFGGDSLPADANIIYAGDFNQRSSYEEPSSDPYAWASNPYQILQLGPSSGFGAGEAVDPIAAPGNWHNNFSFASIHTQSPHDGSFGLVTGGMDDRFDFQMVSTELNDGEGLSYIGPNAGDSQATAESYHTFGNNGTNYNQAASSSSNTGLDWIISQGETLPGMTSTQTRNAVRSSLARASDHSPVVADYQLPAVLSAIAGAVPPTLALGQAFDLNVAVSNAAAVLTSLGADELEYTLSVSGDLNGGAAGSDSALGGVNNHLVALDTSTAGAKLGTITVATASQSAENALIEIPISFDVIAALLGDTDSDGDLDADDIDTLYANLGSGDSLFDLDMDGGLADQQDVDTLVHTILGTEYGDLNLDKQIDIYDISTVSGSFGLGGGWAGGDMNGDSVIDIGDYSTVSGNFGFVASSNAVSVPEPDLALLLLLGIGITSGSAAASRRL
;
A
#
# COMPACT_ATOMS: atom_id res chain seq x y z
N MET A 1 -1.77 39.81 50.39
CA MET A 1 -1.45 38.56 49.67
C MET A 1 -2.71 38.06 48.99
N ARG A 2 -3.07 38.70 47.88
CA ARG A 2 -4.36 38.55 47.16
C ARG A 2 -4.13 37.94 45.76
N GLY A 3 -3.14 37.06 45.62
CA GLY A 3 -2.59 36.65 44.32
C GLY A 3 -2.78 35.19 43.90
N ASP A 4 -3.06 34.24 44.79
CA ASP A 4 -2.84 32.81 44.45
C ASP A 4 -4.09 31.95 44.20
N ARG A 5 -5.31 32.45 44.45
CA ARG A 5 -6.53 31.62 44.24
C ARG A 5 -7.13 31.72 42.84
N ALA A 6 -6.84 32.79 42.10
CA ALA A 6 -7.29 32.92 40.70
C ALA A 6 -6.38 32.16 39.72
N ASP A 7 -5.14 31.85 40.10
CA ASP A 7 -4.19 31.12 39.25
C ASP A 7 -4.37 29.59 39.35
N LEU A 8 -4.82 29.06 40.50
CA LEU A 8 -5.21 27.65 40.63
C LEU A 8 -6.52 27.32 39.90
N LEU A 9 -7.53 28.19 39.97
CA LEU A 9 -8.79 27.98 39.24
C LEU A 9 -8.63 28.16 37.73
N ARG A 10 -7.68 28.99 37.27
CA ARG A 10 -7.27 29.01 35.85
C ARG A 10 -6.50 27.76 35.45
N ARG A 11 -5.66 27.18 36.30
CA ARG A 11 -4.90 25.95 36.01
C ARG A 11 -5.78 24.69 35.97
N PHE A 12 -6.88 24.65 36.73
CA PHE A 12 -7.88 23.57 36.62
C PHE A 12 -8.88 23.77 35.48
N ALA A 13 -9.26 25.03 35.15
CA ALA A 13 -10.12 25.32 33.99
C ALA A 13 -9.39 25.24 32.64
N LEU A 14 -8.05 25.37 32.61
CA LEU A 14 -7.22 25.18 31.41
C LEU A 14 -6.86 23.71 31.14
N ALA A 15 -7.14 22.79 32.06
CA ALA A 15 -6.97 21.34 31.83
C ALA A 15 -8.19 20.68 31.17
N ARG A 16 -9.32 21.39 31.04
CA ARG A 16 -10.57 20.92 30.40
C ARG A 16 -10.84 21.58 29.04
N LEU A 17 -9.87 22.31 28.49
CA LEU A 17 -9.99 22.90 27.16
C LEU A 17 -8.90 22.33 26.23
N ALA A 18 -9.35 21.55 25.25
CA ALA A 18 -8.61 20.97 24.11
C ALA A 18 -7.93 19.59 24.32
N VAL A 19 -8.75 18.54 24.50
CA VAL A 19 -8.58 17.30 23.70
C VAL A 19 -9.95 16.91 23.14
N LEU A 20 -10.61 17.85 22.46
CA LEU A 20 -11.55 17.48 21.40
C LEU A 20 -10.70 17.28 20.14
N VAL A 21 -9.94 16.19 20.12
CA VAL A 21 -9.53 15.62 18.84
C VAL A 21 -10.79 14.91 18.38
N SER A 22 -11.58 15.61 17.57
CA SER A 22 -12.48 14.95 16.64
C SER A 22 -11.67 13.83 16.01
N ALA A 23 -12.16 12.59 16.08
CA ALA A 23 -11.68 11.52 15.24
C ALA A 23 -11.85 12.03 13.80
N ALA A 24 -10.85 12.76 13.32
CA ALA A 24 -10.67 12.98 11.92
C ALA A 24 -10.67 11.58 11.36
N LEU A 25 -11.49 11.35 10.33
CA LEU A 25 -11.24 10.30 9.38
C LEU A 25 -9.80 10.50 8.89
N ALA A 26 -8.83 9.95 9.63
CA ALA A 26 -7.56 9.51 9.13
C ALA A 26 -7.80 8.15 8.47
N GLY A 27 -8.87 8.06 7.65
CA GLY A 27 -8.71 7.33 6.41
C GLY A 27 -7.71 8.17 5.64
N GLY A 28 -6.42 7.84 5.77
CA GLY A 28 -5.48 8.21 4.73
C GLY A 28 -6.15 7.77 3.45
N ALA A 29 -6.54 8.73 2.61
CA ALA A 29 -6.92 8.39 1.25
C ALA A 29 -5.70 7.63 0.74
N ALA A 30 -5.84 6.31 0.59
CA ALA A 30 -4.84 5.51 -0.08
C ALA A 30 -4.55 6.27 -1.37
N SER A 31 -3.29 6.68 -1.57
CA SER A 31 -2.90 7.19 -2.87
C SER A 31 -3.39 6.19 -3.90
N ASP A 32 -3.96 6.67 -5.02
CA ASP A 32 -4.33 5.84 -6.17
C ASP A 32 -3.04 5.22 -6.75
N ALA A 33 -2.50 4.23 -6.05
CA ALA A 33 -1.33 3.47 -6.41
C ALA A 33 -1.80 2.49 -7.48
N ALA A 34 -1.63 2.91 -8.74
CA ALA A 34 -1.92 2.08 -9.89
C ALA A 34 -0.95 0.89 -9.89
N ALA A 35 -1.52 -0.31 -9.88
CA ALA A 35 -0.77 -1.55 -9.89
C ALA A 35 -0.78 -2.18 -11.29
N GLN A 36 0.06 -3.19 -11.47
CA GLN A 36 0.57 -3.75 -12.73
C GLN A 36 1.35 -2.82 -13.66
N LEU A 37 2.46 -3.29 -14.23
CA LEU A 37 3.23 -2.63 -15.28
C LEU A 37 3.31 -3.50 -16.53
N ARG A 38 3.12 -2.91 -17.71
CA ARG A 38 3.39 -3.51 -19.02
C ARG A 38 4.70 -2.96 -19.57
N VAL A 39 5.70 -3.82 -19.71
CA VAL A 39 7.03 -3.47 -20.23
C VAL A 39 7.24 -4.13 -21.59
N VAL A 40 7.67 -3.34 -22.57
CA VAL A 40 7.88 -3.78 -23.95
C VAL A 40 9.32 -3.54 -24.34
N ASN A 41 10.02 -4.57 -24.78
CA ASN A 41 11.33 -4.47 -25.42
C ASN A 41 11.19 -4.52 -26.94
N TYR A 42 11.81 -3.58 -27.63
CA TYR A 42 11.69 -3.49 -29.08
C TYR A 42 12.96 -2.93 -29.77
N ASN A 43 13.69 -3.78 -30.49
CA ASN A 43 14.64 -3.30 -31.50
C ASN A 43 13.85 -2.75 -32.70
N THR A 44 14.03 -1.47 -33.02
CA THR A 44 13.20 -0.77 -34.02
C THR A 44 13.93 -0.54 -35.34
N ALA A 45 15.22 -0.82 -35.39
CA ALA A 45 16.10 -0.50 -36.52
C ALA A 45 15.95 0.96 -37.02
N THR A 46 15.57 1.93 -36.18
CA THR A 46 15.25 3.29 -36.64
C THR A 46 16.48 4.14 -36.93
N GLY A 47 17.61 3.83 -36.30
CA GLY A 47 18.85 4.58 -36.42
C GLY A 47 19.70 4.28 -37.63
N ASN A 48 19.66 3.06 -38.16
CA ASN A 48 20.54 2.65 -39.25
C ASN A 48 19.82 2.05 -40.48
N SER A 49 18.50 2.19 -40.57
CA SER A 49 17.74 1.74 -41.74
C SER A 49 17.06 2.88 -42.50
N SER A 50 16.75 2.62 -43.77
CA SER A 50 16.00 3.52 -44.63
C SER A 50 14.79 2.78 -45.24
N PRO A 51 13.55 3.23 -44.98
CA PRO A 51 13.22 4.44 -44.22
C PRO A 51 13.47 4.28 -42.71
N GLY A 52 14.01 5.32 -42.07
CA GLY A 52 14.04 5.42 -40.60
C GLY A 52 12.64 5.62 -40.02
N TYR A 53 12.55 6.04 -38.76
CA TYR A 53 11.28 6.18 -38.04
C TYR A 53 10.16 6.89 -38.83
N ALA A 54 10.46 8.08 -39.40
CA ALA A 54 9.43 8.91 -40.04
C ALA A 54 8.69 8.20 -41.19
N GLY A 55 9.36 7.29 -41.92
CA GLY A 55 8.73 6.52 -42.99
C GLY A 55 8.00 5.26 -42.53
N ARG A 56 8.08 4.90 -41.24
CA ARG A 56 7.45 3.72 -40.62
C ARG A 56 6.49 4.05 -39.45
N SER A 57 6.34 5.32 -39.08
CA SER A 57 5.47 5.80 -37.99
C SER A 57 4.05 5.22 -38.00
N THR A 58 3.38 5.16 -39.15
CA THR A 58 2.03 4.54 -39.23
C THR A 58 2.02 3.06 -38.89
N ASP A 59 3.10 2.34 -39.19
CA ASP A 59 3.24 0.93 -38.86
C ASP A 59 3.57 0.75 -37.37
N PHE A 60 4.49 1.56 -36.82
CA PHE A 60 4.78 1.59 -35.38
C PHE A 60 3.57 1.94 -34.53
N ASN A 61 2.86 3.02 -34.85
CA ASN A 61 1.65 3.44 -34.14
C ASN A 61 0.63 2.30 -34.04
N ARG A 62 0.38 1.60 -35.15
CA ARG A 62 -0.57 0.47 -35.16
C ARG A 62 -0.07 -0.70 -34.32
N VAL A 63 1.22 -1.01 -34.34
CA VAL A 63 1.79 -2.09 -33.51
C VAL A 63 1.65 -1.72 -32.03
N LEU A 64 2.05 -0.52 -31.63
CA LEU A 64 2.01 -0.05 -30.24
C LEU A 64 0.57 0.05 -29.69
N ASP A 65 -0.39 0.53 -30.51
CA ASP A 65 -1.82 0.56 -30.15
C ASP A 65 -2.35 -0.85 -29.87
N PHE A 66 -2.02 -1.83 -30.71
CA PHE A 66 -2.54 -3.19 -30.54
C PHE A 66 -1.84 -4.00 -29.45
N ILE A 67 -0.58 -3.69 -29.10
CA ILE A 67 0.04 -4.21 -27.86
C ILE A 67 -0.79 -3.75 -26.63
N GLY A 68 -1.27 -2.51 -26.63
CA GLY A 68 -2.09 -1.98 -25.55
C GLY A 68 -3.47 -2.63 -25.40
N ARG A 69 -3.96 -3.30 -26.46
CA ARG A 69 -5.27 -3.93 -26.53
C ARG A 69 -5.23 -5.45 -26.33
N GLU A 70 -4.05 -6.05 -26.43
CA GLU A 70 -3.90 -7.48 -26.23
C GLU A 70 -4.11 -7.83 -24.76
N GLU A 71 -4.98 -8.81 -24.53
CA GLU A 71 -5.32 -9.32 -23.22
C GLU A 71 -4.57 -10.63 -22.95
N ILE A 72 -3.72 -10.63 -21.93
CA ILE A 72 -3.09 -11.83 -21.37
C ILE A 72 -3.34 -11.83 -19.87
N ASN A 73 -3.73 -12.97 -19.31
CA ASN A 73 -4.10 -13.09 -17.89
C ASN A 73 -5.16 -12.05 -17.44
N GLY A 74 -6.07 -11.66 -18.34
CA GLY A 74 -7.09 -10.64 -18.10
C GLY A 74 -6.57 -9.19 -18.10
N ILE A 75 -5.29 -8.98 -18.43
CA ILE A 75 -4.64 -7.66 -18.47
C ILE A 75 -4.56 -7.18 -19.92
N ALA A 76 -5.38 -6.18 -20.26
CA ALA A 76 -5.26 -5.38 -21.47
C ALA A 76 -5.07 -3.91 -21.07
N LYS A 77 -3.87 -3.38 -21.24
CA LYS A 77 -3.54 -2.00 -20.85
C LYS A 77 -2.48 -1.38 -21.77
N PRO A 78 -2.43 -0.03 -21.86
CA PRO A 78 -1.34 0.68 -22.52
C PRO A 78 0.03 0.32 -21.94
N ILE A 79 1.07 0.49 -22.76
CA ILE A 79 2.46 0.26 -22.38
C ILE A 79 2.85 1.23 -21.27
N ASP A 80 3.50 0.76 -20.20
CA ASP A 80 4.06 1.64 -19.17
C ASP A 80 5.51 2.01 -19.45
N VAL A 81 6.29 1.05 -19.94
CA VAL A 81 7.70 1.24 -20.32
C VAL A 81 7.97 0.59 -21.66
N LEU A 82 8.50 1.36 -22.61
CA LEU A 82 9.00 0.90 -23.89
C LEU A 82 10.53 1.05 -23.90
N ILE A 83 11.21 -0.08 -23.99
CA ILE A 83 12.66 -0.24 -24.06
C ILE A 83 13.03 -0.37 -25.52
N LEU A 84 13.97 0.46 -25.99
CA LEU A 84 14.28 0.61 -27.40
C LEU A 84 15.76 0.33 -27.67
N GLN A 85 16.02 -0.31 -28.81
CA GLN A 85 17.34 -0.44 -29.43
C GLN A 85 17.32 0.16 -30.85
N GLU A 86 18.51 0.47 -31.38
CA GLU A 86 18.71 1.06 -32.70
C GLU A 86 17.97 2.40 -32.90
N GLN A 87 18.25 3.34 -31.99
CA GLN A 87 17.76 4.72 -32.06
C GLN A 87 18.75 5.62 -32.82
N SER A 88 18.24 6.60 -33.58
CA SER A 88 19.02 7.42 -34.53
C SER A 88 19.79 8.61 -33.91
N ASP A 89 19.79 8.72 -32.58
CA ASP A 89 19.84 9.92 -31.72
C ASP A 89 18.46 10.26 -31.10
N ALA A 90 18.44 11.16 -30.10
CA ALA A 90 17.32 11.39 -29.17
C ALA A 90 15.93 11.69 -29.82
N GLY A 91 15.87 11.91 -31.13
CA GLY A 91 14.64 12.17 -31.87
C GLY A 91 13.71 10.96 -32.05
N SER A 92 14.21 9.73 -32.16
CA SER A 92 13.35 8.56 -32.42
C SER A 92 12.55 8.14 -31.18
N ALA A 93 13.19 8.03 -30.00
CA ALA A 93 12.48 7.74 -28.75
C ALA A 93 11.46 8.84 -28.39
N ALA A 94 11.80 10.11 -28.60
CA ALA A 94 10.86 11.23 -28.42
C ALA A 94 9.64 11.13 -29.36
N SER A 95 9.83 10.59 -30.57
CA SER A 95 8.74 10.37 -31.50
C SER A 95 7.84 9.21 -31.06
N PHE A 96 8.41 8.12 -30.54
CA PHE A 96 7.64 7.04 -29.91
C PHE A 96 6.82 7.53 -28.70
N ALA A 97 7.38 8.39 -27.86
CA ALA A 97 6.62 9.03 -26.78
C ALA A 97 5.46 9.89 -27.30
N ALA A 98 5.68 10.67 -28.37
CA ALA A 98 4.61 11.43 -29.02
C ALA A 98 3.50 10.54 -29.60
N GLU A 99 3.86 9.38 -30.17
CA GLU A 99 2.89 8.40 -30.65
C GLU A 99 2.10 7.74 -29.53
N LEU A 100 2.74 7.31 -28.44
CA LEU A 100 2.04 6.73 -27.31
C LEU A 100 1.09 7.73 -26.63
N ASN A 101 1.49 9.00 -26.56
CA ASN A 101 0.62 10.11 -26.16
C ASN A 101 -0.57 10.28 -27.10
N LEU A 102 -0.36 10.20 -28.42
CA LEU A 102 -1.44 10.29 -29.42
C LEU A 102 -2.42 9.10 -29.31
N ILE A 103 -1.90 7.88 -29.20
CA ILE A 103 -2.68 6.64 -29.09
C ILE A 103 -3.53 6.66 -27.82
N SER A 104 -2.91 7.04 -26.69
CA SER A 104 -3.55 7.03 -25.37
C SER A 104 -4.40 8.26 -25.09
N GLY A 105 -4.28 9.32 -25.91
CA GLY A 105 -4.96 10.59 -25.69
C GLY A 105 -4.43 11.36 -24.47
N THR A 106 -3.16 11.19 -24.13
CA THR A 106 -2.50 11.79 -22.95
C THR A 106 -1.29 12.65 -23.33
N SER A 107 -0.61 13.19 -22.33
CA SER A 107 0.70 13.85 -22.47
C SER A 107 1.74 13.28 -21.50
N ASP A 108 1.49 12.09 -20.99
CA ASP A 108 2.22 11.51 -19.85
C ASP A 108 3.44 10.69 -20.28
N TYR A 109 3.53 10.29 -21.56
CA TYR A 109 4.68 9.56 -22.07
C TYR A 109 5.88 10.49 -22.27
N VAL A 110 7.00 10.14 -21.64
CA VAL A 110 8.27 10.86 -21.67
C VAL A 110 9.36 9.94 -22.21
N ALA A 111 10.27 10.49 -23.03
CA ALA A 111 11.39 9.75 -23.60
C ALA A 111 12.71 10.10 -22.92
N TRP A 112 13.58 9.10 -22.79
CA TRP A 112 14.98 9.25 -22.42
C TRP A 112 15.87 8.43 -23.37
N SER A 113 16.82 9.08 -24.05
CA SER A 113 17.62 8.46 -25.12
C SER A 113 18.92 9.22 -25.43
N GLN A 114 19.37 10.07 -24.51
CA GLN A 114 20.58 10.87 -24.74
C GLN A 114 21.83 10.03 -24.44
N ASN A 115 22.28 9.24 -25.42
CA ASN A 115 23.55 8.51 -25.33
C ASN A 115 24.75 9.49 -25.35
N PRO A 116 25.62 9.52 -24.32
CA PRO A 116 26.79 10.40 -24.31
C PRO A 116 28.00 9.83 -25.08
N PHE A 117 27.94 8.59 -25.58
CA PHE A 117 29.11 7.85 -26.10
C PHE A 117 29.18 7.72 -27.64
N GLY A 118 28.13 8.04 -28.39
CA GLY A 118 28.12 7.91 -29.85
C GLY A 118 26.79 8.33 -30.51
N THR A 119 26.76 8.35 -31.85
CA THR A 119 25.58 8.70 -32.69
C THR A 119 25.47 7.78 -33.90
N ASP A 120 25.83 6.51 -33.75
CA ASP A 120 25.98 5.58 -34.88
C ASP A 120 24.65 4.93 -35.32
N GLY A 121 23.55 5.29 -34.66
CA GLY A 121 22.22 4.77 -34.95
C GLY A 121 21.90 3.44 -34.26
N LEU A 122 22.74 2.98 -33.33
CA LEU A 122 22.54 1.75 -32.56
C LEU A 122 22.18 2.02 -31.09
N ASP A 123 21.84 3.27 -30.77
CA ASP A 123 21.63 3.72 -29.39
C ASP A 123 20.44 3.03 -28.73
N ALA A 124 20.55 2.83 -27.41
CA ALA A 124 19.42 2.51 -26.56
C ALA A 124 18.46 3.71 -26.40
N GLY A 125 17.22 3.43 -26.06
CA GLY A 125 16.25 4.46 -25.67
C GLY A 125 15.18 3.90 -24.75
N PHE A 126 14.50 4.78 -24.06
CA PHE A 126 13.41 4.48 -23.16
C PHE A 126 12.27 5.46 -23.42
N VAL A 127 11.05 4.97 -23.34
CA VAL A 127 9.85 5.78 -23.22
C VAL A 127 9.06 5.23 -22.04
N TYR A 128 8.62 6.08 -21.13
CA TYR A 128 7.84 5.65 -19.97
C TYR A 128 6.63 6.55 -19.75
N ASN A 129 5.57 5.99 -19.17
CA ASN A 129 4.39 6.72 -18.77
C ASN A 129 4.59 7.35 -17.39
N SER A 130 4.74 8.68 -17.34
CA SER A 130 4.96 9.42 -16.08
C SER A 130 3.78 9.38 -15.11
N ALA A 131 2.60 8.94 -15.55
CA ALA A 131 1.46 8.68 -14.67
C ALA A 131 1.59 7.35 -13.90
N THR A 132 2.45 6.42 -14.34
CA THR A 132 2.60 5.09 -13.71
C THR A 132 3.98 4.83 -13.14
N VAL A 133 5.03 5.50 -13.65
CA VAL A 133 6.39 5.39 -13.13
C VAL A 133 7.12 6.74 -13.11
N THR A 134 8.01 6.95 -12.14
CA THR A 134 8.85 8.14 -12.00
C THR A 134 10.33 7.74 -12.02
N PRO A 135 11.18 8.37 -12.86
CA PRO A 135 12.61 8.06 -12.87
C PRO A 135 13.32 8.60 -11.62
N PHE A 136 14.25 7.82 -11.08
CA PHE A 136 15.20 8.24 -10.05
C PHE A 136 16.66 8.09 -10.48
N LEU A 137 16.91 7.36 -11.57
CA LEU A 137 18.25 7.12 -12.13
C LEU A 137 18.18 7.08 -13.65
N GLU A 138 19.16 7.69 -14.29
CA GLU A 138 19.41 7.65 -15.73
C GLU A 138 20.93 7.54 -15.91
N ASP A 139 21.41 6.41 -16.42
CA ASP A 139 22.84 6.09 -16.44
C ASP A 139 23.23 5.34 -17.71
N TRP A 140 24.46 5.54 -18.17
CA TRP A 140 24.94 4.93 -19.41
C TRP A 140 26.23 4.18 -19.18
N PHE A 141 26.43 3.14 -19.98
CA PHE A 141 27.68 2.41 -20.05
C PHE A 141 28.08 2.12 -21.48
N GLY A 142 29.36 2.32 -21.79
CA GLY A 142 29.91 2.03 -23.09
C GLY A 142 31.41 2.28 -23.10
N THR A 143 32.19 1.24 -23.40
CA THR A 143 33.65 1.30 -23.55
C THR A 143 34.02 1.80 -24.95
N GLY A 144 33.62 3.03 -25.31
CA GLY A 144 34.02 3.65 -26.59
C GLY A 144 33.62 2.89 -27.86
N SER A 145 32.64 1.98 -27.77
CA SER A 145 32.05 1.25 -28.89
C SER A 145 30.70 1.86 -29.32
N SER A 146 30.25 1.47 -30.51
CA SER A 146 28.99 1.82 -31.17
C SER A 146 27.70 1.46 -30.40
N ARG A 147 27.75 0.66 -29.33
CA ARG A 147 26.57 -0.01 -28.74
C ARG A 147 26.47 0.21 -27.24
N ALA A 148 26.39 1.47 -26.82
CA ALA A 148 26.27 1.80 -25.40
C ALA A 148 24.97 1.26 -24.80
N THR A 149 25.06 0.68 -23.60
CA THR A 149 23.92 0.21 -22.81
C THR A 149 23.38 1.35 -21.95
N GLY A 150 22.06 1.57 -22.00
CA GLY A 150 21.37 2.49 -21.10
C GLY A 150 20.77 1.76 -19.91
N ARG A 151 20.77 2.39 -18.74
CA ARG A 151 20.05 1.96 -17.53
C ARG A 151 19.16 3.08 -17.02
N ILE A 152 17.89 2.79 -16.83
CA ILE A 152 16.95 3.67 -16.12
C ILE A 152 16.53 3.01 -14.80
N GLY A 153 16.43 3.80 -13.74
CA GLY A 153 15.80 3.39 -12.48
C GLY A 153 14.46 4.10 -12.34
N LEU A 154 13.40 3.33 -12.11
CA LEU A 154 12.01 3.78 -12.05
C LEU A 154 11.37 3.37 -10.71
N ASN A 155 10.61 4.27 -10.11
CA ASN A 155 9.68 3.94 -9.02
C ASN A 155 8.25 3.97 -9.56
N PRO A 156 7.43 2.94 -9.34
CA PRO A 156 6.00 3.01 -9.59
C PRO A 156 5.36 4.16 -8.81
N VAL A 157 4.47 4.91 -9.46
CA VAL A 157 3.77 6.03 -8.84
C VAL A 157 2.86 5.49 -7.73
N GLY A 158 2.98 6.07 -6.53
CA GLY A 158 2.23 5.62 -5.35
C GLY A 158 2.96 4.58 -4.51
N TYR A 159 4.19 4.18 -4.88
CA TYR A 159 5.00 3.22 -4.12
C TYR A 159 6.35 3.81 -3.69
N THR A 160 6.70 3.61 -2.43
CA THR A 160 7.94 4.14 -1.83
C THR A 160 9.11 3.16 -1.96
N ASN A 161 8.85 1.85 -1.96
CA ASN A 161 9.87 0.79 -1.88
C ASN A 161 9.79 -0.24 -3.03
N ALA A 162 9.39 0.18 -4.22
CA ALA A 162 9.22 -0.70 -5.39
C ALA A 162 10.17 -0.33 -6.55
N ALA A 163 11.44 -0.04 -6.25
CA ALA A 163 12.40 0.41 -7.25
C ALA A 163 12.67 -0.69 -8.30
N LEU A 164 12.63 -0.30 -9.58
CA LEU A 164 12.87 -1.15 -10.75
C LEU A 164 14.04 -0.59 -11.57
N TYR A 165 15.03 -1.41 -11.87
CA TYR A 165 16.17 -1.07 -12.73
C TYR A 165 16.02 -1.77 -14.08
N ILE A 166 16.11 -1.02 -15.17
CA ILE A 166 15.90 -1.56 -16.51
C ILE A 166 17.11 -1.20 -17.38
N TYR A 167 17.75 -2.23 -17.92
CA TYR A 167 18.83 -2.12 -18.90
C TYR A 167 18.26 -2.29 -20.31
N SER A 168 18.74 -1.46 -21.23
CA SER A 168 18.56 -1.63 -22.67
C SER A 168 19.91 -1.83 -23.32
N THR A 169 20.13 -3.02 -23.88
CA THR A 169 21.38 -3.40 -24.55
C THR A 169 21.14 -3.83 -25.99
N HIS A 170 22.17 -3.72 -26.82
CA HIS A 170 22.16 -4.24 -28.19
C HIS A 170 23.50 -4.90 -28.49
N HIS A 171 23.60 -6.18 -28.12
CA HIS A 171 24.82 -6.96 -28.21
C HIS A 171 25.32 -7.08 -29.65
N THR A 172 26.62 -7.25 -29.80
CA THR A 172 27.30 -7.38 -31.08
C THR A 172 26.70 -8.47 -31.95
N ALA A 173 26.31 -8.11 -33.17
CA ALA A 173 25.75 -9.04 -34.16
C ALA A 173 26.84 -9.85 -34.88
N GLY A 174 26.45 -10.98 -35.48
CA GLY A 174 27.32 -11.80 -36.32
C GLY A 174 27.65 -13.18 -35.74
N THR A 175 28.25 -14.03 -36.57
CA THR A 175 28.54 -15.45 -36.28
C THR A 175 30.04 -15.76 -36.35
N GLY A 176 30.90 -14.74 -36.35
CA GLY A 176 32.34 -14.88 -36.32
C GLY A 176 32.86 -15.14 -34.91
N GLY A 177 34.04 -15.78 -34.80
CA GLY A 177 34.71 -16.05 -33.51
C GLY A 177 34.84 -14.84 -32.59
N GLY A 178 35.10 -13.65 -33.17
CA GLY A 178 35.21 -12.39 -32.42
C GLY A 178 33.85 -11.88 -31.90
N ASP A 179 32.78 -12.08 -32.67
CA ASP A 179 31.43 -11.62 -32.31
C ASP A 179 30.95 -12.34 -31.04
N TYR A 180 31.20 -13.66 -30.93
CA TYR A 180 30.87 -14.43 -29.73
C TYR A 180 31.64 -13.95 -28.48
N VAL A 181 32.92 -13.60 -28.64
CA VAL A 181 33.74 -13.09 -27.54
C VAL A 181 33.24 -11.73 -27.10
N GLU A 182 32.83 -10.88 -28.03
CA GLU A 182 32.29 -9.56 -27.71
C GLU A 182 30.96 -9.66 -26.97
N ARG A 183 30.01 -10.48 -27.45
CA ARG A 183 28.75 -10.74 -26.73
C ARG A 183 28.98 -11.25 -25.31
N ARG A 184 30.00 -12.09 -25.13
CA ARG A 184 30.37 -12.60 -23.80
C ARG A 184 30.86 -11.46 -22.90
N ASN A 185 31.66 -10.54 -23.41
CA ASN A 185 32.13 -9.37 -22.66
C ASN A 185 30.97 -8.42 -22.32
N GLU A 186 30.06 -8.17 -23.28
CA GLU A 186 28.86 -7.35 -23.08
C GLU A 186 27.97 -7.93 -21.97
N ALA A 187 27.80 -9.26 -21.89
CA ALA A 187 27.09 -9.90 -20.79
C ALA A 187 27.83 -9.78 -19.43
N PHE A 188 29.17 -9.84 -19.43
CA PHE A 188 29.94 -9.54 -18.21
C PHE A 188 29.77 -8.09 -17.78
N ASP A 189 29.68 -7.15 -18.71
CA ASP A 189 29.48 -5.73 -18.41
C ASP A 189 28.10 -5.42 -17.80
N LEU A 190 27.07 -6.14 -18.24
CA LEU A 190 25.74 -6.06 -17.64
C LEU A 190 25.75 -6.54 -16.17
N ARG A 191 26.63 -7.49 -15.82
CA ARG A 191 26.70 -8.06 -14.46
C ARG A 191 27.70 -7.36 -13.56
N LEU A 192 28.95 -7.22 -13.99
CA LEU A 192 30.10 -6.89 -13.17
C LEU A 192 30.47 -5.40 -13.19
N ILE A 193 31.16 -4.98 -12.12
CA ILE A 193 31.76 -3.64 -11.96
C ILE A 193 33.08 -3.51 -12.75
N THR A 194 33.65 -4.62 -13.22
CA THR A 194 34.96 -4.68 -13.89
C THR A 194 34.91 -5.70 -15.03
N GLY A 195 34.16 -5.43 -16.10
CA GLY A 195 34.50 -6.05 -17.37
C GLY A 195 35.85 -5.49 -17.84
N ASP A 196 36.71 -6.34 -18.41
CA ASP A 196 38.02 -6.02 -19.01
C ASP A 196 39.18 -5.46 -18.14
N GLY A 197 38.93 -5.04 -16.88
CA GLY A 197 39.96 -4.46 -16.01
C GLY A 197 40.09 -2.92 -16.12
N GLN A 198 39.23 -2.28 -16.90
CA GLN A 198 38.86 -0.88 -16.75
C GLN A 198 37.69 -0.79 -15.76
N THR A 199 37.62 0.27 -14.97
CA THR A 199 36.51 0.47 -14.03
C THR A 199 35.22 0.72 -14.81
N ASN A 200 34.21 -0.17 -14.74
CA ASN A 200 32.83 0.08 -15.24
C ASN A 200 32.14 1.12 -14.35
N SER A 201 32.67 2.35 -14.38
CA SER A 201 31.99 3.53 -13.90
C SER A 201 31.31 4.20 -15.09
N GLY A 202 29.98 4.38 -15.04
CA GLY A 202 29.28 5.23 -15.99
C GLY A 202 29.80 6.69 -15.94
N PRO A 203 29.29 7.61 -16.78
CA PRO A 203 29.64 9.03 -16.72
C PRO A 203 29.44 9.65 -15.32
N SER A 204 28.52 9.05 -14.56
CA SER A 204 28.16 9.32 -13.16
C SER A 204 29.22 8.90 -12.14
N GLY A 205 30.21 8.09 -12.51
CA GLY A 205 31.19 7.52 -11.58
C GLY A 205 30.67 6.30 -10.81
N THR A 206 29.40 5.89 -11.00
CA THR A 206 28.80 4.76 -10.30
C THR A 206 29.10 3.44 -11.01
N PRO A 207 29.36 2.36 -10.25
CA PRO A 207 29.31 1.01 -10.79
C PRO A 207 28.04 0.77 -11.62
N PHE A 208 28.21 0.20 -12.82
CA PHE A 208 27.11 0.03 -13.77
C PHE A 208 26.45 -1.36 -13.73
N GLY A 209 27.24 -2.43 -13.63
CA GLY A 209 26.72 -3.80 -13.65
C GLY A 209 25.73 -4.08 -12.52
N GLY A 210 24.77 -4.97 -12.75
CA GLY A 210 23.70 -5.26 -11.78
C GLY A 210 24.19 -5.81 -10.44
N ASP A 211 25.38 -6.42 -10.39
CA ASP A 211 25.99 -6.87 -9.12
C ASP A 211 26.40 -5.71 -8.19
N SER A 212 26.33 -4.48 -8.68
CA SER A 212 26.55 -3.28 -7.88
C SER A 212 25.28 -2.66 -7.28
N LEU A 213 24.11 -3.15 -7.70
CA LEU A 213 22.83 -2.71 -7.17
C LEU A 213 22.57 -3.33 -5.78
N PRO A 214 21.57 -2.83 -5.03
CA PRO A 214 21.12 -3.47 -3.79
C PRO A 214 20.86 -4.98 -3.97
N ALA A 215 21.04 -5.76 -2.90
CA ALA A 215 20.91 -7.21 -2.98
C ALA A 215 19.49 -7.68 -3.30
N ASP A 216 18.50 -6.82 -3.07
CA ASP A 216 17.07 -7.00 -3.33
C ASP A 216 16.60 -6.20 -4.57
N ALA A 217 17.52 -5.86 -5.48
CA ALA A 217 17.19 -5.05 -6.64
C ALA A 217 16.34 -5.81 -7.66
N ASN A 218 15.22 -5.20 -8.04
CA ASN A 218 14.40 -5.65 -9.16
C ASN A 218 15.05 -5.20 -10.47
N ILE A 219 15.56 -6.14 -11.30
CA ILE A 219 16.32 -5.81 -12.50
C ILE A 219 15.72 -6.48 -13.74
N ILE A 220 15.50 -5.70 -14.80
CA ILE A 220 15.20 -6.19 -16.14
C ILE A 220 16.42 -5.95 -17.04
N TYR A 221 17.06 -7.02 -17.50
CA TYR A 221 18.05 -6.98 -18.58
C TYR A 221 17.35 -7.23 -19.91
N ALA A 222 17.02 -6.15 -20.61
CA ALA A 222 16.32 -6.22 -21.87
C ALA A 222 17.18 -5.79 -23.06
N GLY A 223 16.81 -6.30 -24.22
CA GLY A 223 17.38 -5.85 -25.48
C GLY A 223 17.57 -6.95 -26.51
N ASP A 224 18.24 -6.58 -27.58
CA ASP A 224 18.67 -7.50 -28.64
C ASP A 224 20.04 -8.08 -28.28
N PHE A 225 20.05 -9.35 -27.88
CA PHE A 225 21.27 -10.04 -27.48
C PHE A 225 22.02 -10.65 -28.67
N ASN A 226 21.44 -10.67 -29.88
CA ASN A 226 22.02 -11.26 -31.08
C ASN A 226 22.51 -12.71 -30.92
N GLN A 227 22.00 -13.43 -29.92
CA GLN A 227 22.41 -14.80 -29.60
C GLN A 227 21.52 -15.83 -30.27
N ARG A 228 22.12 -16.85 -30.87
CA ARG A 228 21.37 -17.93 -31.56
C ARG A 228 20.97 -19.09 -30.66
N SER A 229 21.59 -19.21 -29.49
CA SER A 229 21.30 -20.27 -28.53
C SER A 229 21.70 -19.87 -27.10
N SER A 230 21.13 -20.56 -26.11
CA SER A 230 21.52 -20.46 -24.69
C SER A 230 22.83 -21.19 -24.35
N TYR A 231 23.51 -21.73 -25.37
CA TYR A 231 24.77 -22.46 -25.29
C TYR A 231 25.70 -22.04 -26.42
N GLU A 232 25.63 -20.77 -26.80
CA GLU A 232 26.43 -20.18 -27.86
C GLU A 232 27.90 -20.11 -27.43
N GLU A 233 28.75 -20.97 -27.99
CA GLU A 233 30.18 -21.04 -27.66
C GLU A 233 31.04 -20.56 -28.83
N PRO A 234 32.14 -19.82 -28.61
CA PRO A 234 33.09 -19.50 -29.67
C PRO A 234 33.73 -20.81 -30.18
N SER A 235 33.65 -21.07 -31.49
CA SER A 235 34.11 -22.33 -32.11
C SER A 235 35.62 -22.64 -31.99
N SER A 236 36.40 -21.81 -31.29
CA SER A 236 37.86 -21.94 -31.16
C SER A 236 38.45 -21.40 -29.84
N ASP A 237 37.65 -21.17 -28.78
CA ASP A 237 38.18 -20.63 -27.52
C ASP A 237 38.82 -21.73 -26.64
N PRO A 238 40.14 -21.68 -26.35
CA PRO A 238 40.80 -22.61 -25.43
C PRO A 238 40.38 -22.42 -23.96
N TYR A 239 39.59 -21.39 -23.64
CA TYR A 239 39.04 -21.09 -22.32
C TYR A 239 37.56 -21.48 -22.20
N ALA A 240 37.18 -22.66 -22.72
CA ALA A 240 35.84 -23.27 -22.67
C ALA A 240 35.32 -23.62 -21.25
N TRP A 241 35.69 -22.84 -20.24
CA TRP A 241 35.27 -22.93 -18.85
C TRP A 241 34.42 -21.72 -18.39
N ALA A 242 34.24 -20.70 -19.24
CA ALA A 242 33.47 -19.50 -18.93
C ALA A 242 32.19 -19.46 -19.78
N SER A 243 31.06 -19.54 -19.07
CA SER A 243 29.68 -19.39 -19.51
C SER A 243 29.50 -18.51 -20.75
N ASN A 244 28.69 -18.97 -21.70
CA ASN A 244 28.18 -18.15 -22.81
C ASN A 244 27.38 -16.93 -22.28
N PRO A 245 27.08 -15.91 -23.11
CA PRO A 245 26.49 -14.66 -22.65
C PRO A 245 25.18 -14.84 -21.87
N TYR A 246 24.33 -15.79 -22.30
CA TYR A 246 23.07 -16.11 -21.65
C TYR A 246 23.31 -16.69 -20.25
N GLN A 247 24.25 -17.63 -20.13
CA GLN A 247 24.60 -18.24 -18.86
C GLN A 247 25.31 -17.27 -17.90
N ILE A 248 26.08 -16.29 -18.39
CA ILE A 248 26.71 -15.27 -17.54
C ILE A 248 25.66 -14.49 -16.75
N LEU A 249 24.56 -14.11 -17.40
CA LEU A 249 23.47 -13.41 -16.75
C LEU A 249 22.78 -14.25 -15.66
N GLN A 250 22.93 -15.57 -15.68
CA GLN A 250 22.36 -16.50 -14.70
C GLN A 250 23.35 -16.92 -13.60
N LEU A 251 24.54 -16.33 -13.54
CA LEU A 251 25.49 -16.66 -12.49
C LEU A 251 25.14 -15.93 -11.19
N GLY A 252 24.96 -16.71 -10.14
CA GLY A 252 24.69 -16.23 -8.79
C GLY A 252 25.91 -16.17 -7.86
N PRO A 253 25.71 -15.85 -6.57
CA PRO A 253 26.76 -15.75 -5.55
C PRO A 253 27.62 -17.00 -5.38
N SER A 254 27.06 -18.18 -5.63
CA SER A 254 27.78 -19.46 -5.58
C SER A 254 28.91 -19.57 -6.61
N SER A 255 28.84 -18.78 -7.68
CA SER A 255 29.81 -18.72 -8.78
C SER A 255 30.74 -17.49 -8.69
N GLY A 256 30.69 -16.73 -7.59
CA GLY A 256 31.52 -15.54 -7.36
C GLY A 256 30.96 -14.24 -7.95
N PHE A 257 29.70 -14.25 -8.42
CA PHE A 257 28.96 -13.07 -8.86
C PHE A 257 28.19 -12.42 -7.70
N GLY A 258 27.64 -11.24 -7.92
CA GLY A 258 26.77 -10.54 -6.97
C GLY A 258 25.29 -10.93 -7.11
N ALA A 259 24.43 -10.10 -6.52
CA ALA A 259 22.98 -10.30 -6.49
C ALA A 259 22.26 -9.92 -7.80
N GLY A 260 22.97 -9.49 -8.84
CA GLY A 260 22.34 -9.14 -10.12
C GLY A 260 21.88 -10.36 -10.95
N GLU A 261 21.67 -11.52 -10.31
CA GLU A 261 21.34 -12.80 -10.94
C GLU A 261 20.04 -12.71 -11.72
N ALA A 262 20.07 -13.06 -13.01
CA ALA A 262 18.91 -13.02 -13.88
C ALA A 262 18.46 -14.42 -14.29
N VAL A 263 17.17 -14.53 -14.59
CA VAL A 263 16.52 -15.71 -15.13
C VAL A 263 15.84 -15.36 -16.46
N ASP A 264 15.67 -16.38 -17.32
CA ASP A 264 14.74 -16.30 -18.45
C ASP A 264 13.34 -16.62 -17.91
N PRO A 265 12.41 -15.65 -17.82
CA PRO A 265 11.12 -15.85 -17.15
C PRO A 265 10.29 -16.96 -17.81
N ILE A 266 10.51 -17.24 -19.10
CA ILE A 266 9.81 -18.34 -19.80
C ILE A 266 10.58 -19.66 -19.81
N ALA A 267 11.73 -19.72 -19.11
CA ALA A 267 12.57 -20.90 -18.95
C ALA A 267 12.80 -21.68 -20.26
N ALA A 268 13.20 -20.99 -21.33
CA ALA A 268 13.30 -21.55 -22.67
C ALA A 268 14.75 -21.61 -23.23
N PRO A 269 15.71 -22.27 -22.54
CA PRO A 269 17.05 -22.48 -23.06
C PRO A 269 17.03 -23.45 -24.26
N GLY A 270 17.88 -23.21 -25.24
CA GLY A 270 17.94 -24.04 -26.44
C GLY A 270 18.74 -23.43 -27.57
N ASN A 271 18.74 -24.10 -28.72
CA ASN A 271 19.15 -23.50 -30.00
C ASN A 271 17.92 -22.94 -30.68
N TRP A 272 17.77 -21.62 -30.63
CA TRP A 272 16.64 -20.88 -31.18
C TRP A 272 16.76 -20.74 -32.69
N HIS A 273 17.98 -20.61 -33.22
CA HIS A 273 18.20 -20.37 -34.63
C HIS A 273 17.61 -21.46 -35.54
N ASN A 274 16.72 -21.02 -36.42
CA ASN A 274 16.02 -21.80 -37.42
C ASN A 274 15.46 -23.10 -36.81
N ASN A 275 14.83 -23.01 -35.64
CA ASN A 275 14.32 -24.16 -34.91
C ASN A 275 12.82 -24.02 -34.62
N PHE A 276 12.01 -24.84 -35.30
CA PHE A 276 10.54 -24.80 -35.15
C PHE A 276 10.06 -25.01 -33.70
N SER A 277 10.81 -25.74 -32.86
CA SER A 277 10.44 -25.94 -31.45
C SER A 277 10.41 -24.65 -30.64
N PHE A 278 11.10 -23.60 -31.11
CA PHE A 278 11.15 -22.28 -30.49
C PHE A 278 10.40 -21.22 -31.31
N ALA A 279 9.66 -21.63 -32.36
CA ALA A 279 9.03 -20.70 -33.30
C ALA A 279 8.11 -19.69 -32.61
N SER A 280 7.42 -20.07 -31.53
CA SER A 280 6.53 -19.19 -30.77
C SER A 280 7.23 -18.09 -30.00
N ILE A 281 8.54 -18.18 -29.81
CA ILE A 281 9.34 -17.20 -29.06
C ILE A 281 10.41 -16.54 -29.93
N HIS A 282 10.43 -16.82 -31.24
CA HIS A 282 11.26 -16.07 -32.17
C HIS A 282 10.83 -14.60 -32.18
N THR A 283 11.77 -13.72 -32.47
CA THR A 283 11.61 -12.27 -32.48
C THR A 283 12.13 -11.65 -33.78
N GLN A 284 13.03 -12.32 -34.52
CA GLN A 284 13.55 -11.84 -35.80
C GLN A 284 13.44 -12.92 -36.90
N SER A 285 13.14 -12.59 -38.16
CA SER A 285 12.60 -11.31 -38.67
C SER A 285 11.11 -11.44 -39.00
N PRO A 286 10.23 -10.49 -38.62
CA PRO A 286 8.84 -10.49 -39.06
C PRO A 286 8.70 -10.18 -40.56
N HIS A 287 9.82 -10.09 -41.29
CA HIS A 287 9.90 -9.77 -42.71
C HIS A 287 10.73 -10.80 -43.52
N ASP A 288 10.31 -11.07 -44.76
CA ASP A 288 10.94 -12.04 -45.67
C ASP A 288 11.20 -11.49 -47.09
N GLY A 289 11.10 -10.17 -47.28
CA GLY A 289 11.29 -9.48 -48.56
C GLY A 289 12.43 -8.44 -48.57
N SER A 290 12.41 -7.48 -49.51
CA SER A 290 13.38 -6.38 -49.56
C SER A 290 12.73 -5.05 -49.15
N PHE A 291 13.02 -4.58 -47.93
CA PHE A 291 12.44 -3.35 -47.35
C PHE A 291 13.48 -2.49 -46.61
N GLY A 292 14.77 -2.67 -46.89
CA GLY A 292 15.85 -1.96 -46.19
C GLY A 292 16.07 -2.42 -44.73
N LEU A 293 15.51 -3.58 -44.39
CA LEU A 293 15.57 -4.26 -43.09
C LEU A 293 16.12 -5.68 -43.26
N VAL A 294 16.60 -6.30 -42.19
CA VAL A 294 17.02 -7.71 -42.17
C VAL A 294 15.82 -8.60 -42.51
N THR A 295 16.06 -9.56 -43.40
CA THR A 295 15.06 -10.48 -43.96
C THR A 295 15.45 -11.92 -43.66
N GLY A 296 14.46 -12.80 -43.55
CA GLY A 296 14.68 -14.23 -43.29
C GLY A 296 13.41 -14.96 -42.86
N GLY A 297 12.39 -14.20 -42.43
CA GLY A 297 11.22 -14.74 -41.72
C GLY A 297 11.54 -15.00 -40.25
N MET A 298 10.52 -15.36 -39.46
CA MET A 298 10.66 -15.50 -38.01
C MET A 298 11.40 -16.79 -37.63
N ASP A 299 12.72 -16.72 -37.48
CA ASP A 299 13.62 -17.87 -37.33
C ASP A 299 14.66 -17.75 -36.20
N ASP A 300 14.76 -16.60 -35.53
CA ASP A 300 15.70 -16.37 -34.42
C ASP A 300 15.00 -15.74 -33.19
N ARG A 301 15.46 -16.06 -31.97
CA ARG A 301 15.10 -15.37 -30.71
C ARG A 301 16.28 -14.49 -30.31
N PHE A 302 16.20 -13.21 -30.62
CA PHE A 302 17.26 -12.24 -30.28
C PHE A 302 16.85 -11.26 -29.21
N ASP A 303 15.55 -10.98 -29.06
CA ASP A 303 15.06 -9.99 -28.13
C ASP A 303 14.64 -10.67 -26.82
N PHE A 304 15.19 -10.17 -25.71
CA PHE A 304 14.99 -10.72 -24.37
C PHE A 304 14.50 -9.63 -23.41
N GLN A 305 13.80 -10.09 -22.38
CA GLN A 305 13.65 -9.43 -21.08
C GLN A 305 14.02 -10.49 -20.05
N MET A 306 15.31 -10.59 -19.70
CA MET A 306 15.74 -11.42 -18.57
C MET A 306 15.49 -10.64 -17.29
N VAL A 307 15.00 -11.29 -16.24
CA VAL A 307 14.58 -10.61 -15.01
C VAL A 307 15.40 -11.12 -13.83
N SER A 308 15.63 -10.29 -12.81
CA SER A 308 16.34 -10.75 -11.61
C SER A 308 15.57 -11.85 -10.88
N THR A 309 16.24 -12.60 -10.01
CA THR A 309 15.57 -13.61 -9.17
C THR A 309 14.48 -13.00 -8.28
N GLU A 310 14.70 -11.77 -7.82
CA GLU A 310 13.79 -10.96 -7.02
C GLU A 310 12.55 -10.52 -7.81
N LEU A 311 12.65 -10.48 -9.15
CA LEU A 311 11.52 -10.23 -10.03
C LEU A 311 10.83 -11.52 -10.50
N ASN A 312 11.23 -12.70 -10.03
CA ASN A 312 10.69 -13.98 -10.50
C ASN A 312 10.44 -14.94 -9.33
N ASP A 313 9.77 -14.43 -8.30
CA ASP A 313 9.43 -15.16 -7.07
C ASP A 313 7.94 -15.08 -6.69
N GLY A 314 7.16 -14.27 -7.41
CA GLY A 314 5.72 -14.08 -7.19
C GLY A 314 5.38 -13.10 -6.05
N GLU A 315 6.37 -12.48 -5.41
CA GLU A 315 6.19 -11.65 -4.22
C GLU A 315 6.47 -10.17 -4.54
N GLY A 316 5.80 -9.24 -3.86
CA GLY A 316 6.02 -7.81 -4.01
C GLY A 316 5.94 -7.32 -5.46
N LEU A 317 7.06 -6.78 -5.97
CA LEU A 317 7.22 -6.45 -7.39
C LEU A 317 7.78 -7.69 -8.10
N SER A 318 6.99 -8.32 -8.96
CA SER A 318 7.38 -9.58 -9.61
C SER A 318 6.85 -9.69 -11.04
N TYR A 319 7.44 -10.57 -11.84
CA TYR A 319 6.96 -10.94 -13.17
C TYR A 319 5.66 -11.75 -13.06
N ILE A 320 4.67 -11.44 -13.91
CA ILE A 320 3.40 -12.19 -13.95
C ILE A 320 3.55 -13.38 -14.89
N GLY A 321 3.66 -14.58 -14.33
CA GLY A 321 3.67 -15.82 -15.09
C GLY A 321 3.81 -17.06 -14.21
N PRO A 322 3.34 -18.24 -14.68
CA PRO A 322 3.46 -19.49 -13.93
C PRO A 322 4.88 -19.81 -13.45
N ASN A 323 5.91 -19.45 -14.21
CA ASN A 323 7.31 -19.68 -13.86
C ASN A 323 7.84 -18.77 -12.73
N ALA A 324 7.17 -17.66 -12.41
CA ALA A 324 7.48 -16.87 -11.21
C ALA A 324 6.91 -17.50 -9.93
N GLY A 325 6.08 -18.55 -10.04
CA GLY A 325 5.38 -19.12 -8.88
C GLY A 325 3.98 -18.52 -8.66
N ASP A 326 3.57 -17.58 -9.50
CA ASP A 326 2.21 -17.01 -9.51
C ASP A 326 1.19 -18.11 -9.88
N SER A 327 0.51 -18.61 -8.85
CA SER A 327 -0.46 -19.70 -8.97
C SER A 327 -1.75 -19.30 -9.68
N GLN A 328 -2.00 -18.00 -9.84
CA GLN A 328 -3.22 -17.46 -10.45
C GLN A 328 -3.00 -17.09 -11.92
N ALA A 329 -1.76 -16.91 -12.37
CA ALA A 329 -1.42 -16.71 -13.78
C ALA A 329 -1.74 -17.96 -14.62
N THR A 330 -2.42 -17.75 -15.75
CA THR A 330 -2.84 -18.84 -16.66
C THR A 330 -1.90 -19.03 -17.85
N ALA A 331 -1.06 -18.04 -18.11
CA ALA A 331 -0.06 -18.02 -19.17
C ALA A 331 1.14 -17.16 -18.73
N GLU A 332 2.30 -17.42 -19.33
CA GLU A 332 3.43 -16.48 -19.26
C GLU A 332 3.03 -15.14 -19.87
N SER A 333 3.16 -14.03 -19.15
CA SER A 333 2.92 -12.71 -19.74
C SER A 333 4.02 -12.32 -20.72
N TYR A 334 5.25 -12.84 -20.54
CA TYR A 334 6.33 -12.71 -21.51
C TYR A 334 5.97 -13.41 -22.81
N HIS A 335 5.92 -12.66 -23.91
CA HIS A 335 5.69 -13.23 -25.24
C HIS A 335 6.15 -12.29 -26.36
N THR A 336 6.32 -12.84 -27.56
CA THR A 336 6.56 -12.05 -28.77
C THR A 336 5.22 -11.61 -29.37
N PHE A 337 4.97 -10.30 -29.41
CA PHE A 337 3.73 -9.74 -29.94
C PHE A 337 3.47 -10.20 -31.37
N GLY A 338 2.29 -10.77 -31.61
CA GLY A 338 1.85 -11.22 -32.93
C GLY A 338 2.59 -12.42 -33.51
N ASN A 339 3.38 -13.14 -32.70
CA ASN A 339 4.00 -14.41 -33.06
C ASN A 339 3.59 -15.51 -32.07
N ASN A 340 2.98 -16.57 -32.60
CA ASN A 340 2.68 -17.80 -31.86
C ASN A 340 3.31 -19.04 -32.52
N GLY A 341 4.29 -18.84 -33.42
CA GLY A 341 5.05 -19.87 -34.11
C GLY A 341 4.46 -20.35 -35.43
N THR A 342 3.27 -19.88 -35.80
CA THR A 342 2.60 -20.29 -37.05
C THR A 342 3.20 -19.65 -38.32
N ASN A 343 4.03 -18.62 -38.17
CA ASN A 343 4.78 -17.96 -39.23
C ASN A 343 6.29 -18.21 -39.15
N TYR A 344 6.71 -19.36 -38.62
CA TYR A 344 8.10 -19.82 -38.67
C TYR A 344 8.68 -19.70 -40.09
N ASN A 345 9.84 -19.05 -40.23
CA ASN A 345 10.53 -18.76 -41.50
C ASN A 345 9.66 -18.01 -42.53
N GLN A 346 8.66 -17.26 -42.08
CA GLN A 346 7.79 -16.45 -42.93
C GLN A 346 7.59 -15.06 -42.31
N ALA A 347 7.24 -14.07 -43.14
CA ALA A 347 6.86 -12.76 -42.64
C ALA A 347 5.60 -12.82 -41.78
N ALA A 348 5.46 -11.88 -40.84
CA ALA A 348 4.27 -11.71 -40.01
C ALA A 348 3.00 -11.48 -40.84
N SER A 349 3.13 -10.91 -42.04
CA SER A 349 2.04 -10.72 -43.01
C SER A 349 1.61 -11.99 -43.74
N SER A 350 2.38 -13.08 -43.68
CA SER A 350 2.02 -14.36 -44.30
C SER A 350 0.71 -14.87 -43.73
N SER A 351 -0.21 -15.37 -44.56
CA SER A 351 -1.56 -15.83 -44.16
C SER A 351 -1.57 -16.94 -43.10
N SER A 352 -0.45 -17.64 -42.91
CA SER A 352 -0.28 -18.68 -41.87
C SER A 352 -0.26 -18.12 -40.45
N ASN A 353 0.19 -16.87 -40.24
CA ASN A 353 0.27 -16.26 -38.91
C ASN A 353 -1.12 -16.21 -38.22
N THR A 354 -1.31 -16.91 -37.11
CA THR A 354 -2.53 -16.83 -36.29
C THR A 354 -2.29 -16.10 -34.97
N GLY A 355 -1.10 -15.56 -34.73
CA GLY A 355 -0.72 -14.88 -33.50
C GLY A 355 -1.55 -13.64 -33.17
N LEU A 356 -2.29 -13.10 -34.15
CA LEU A 356 -3.19 -11.96 -33.97
C LEU A 356 -4.67 -12.33 -34.19
N ASP A 357 -5.04 -13.61 -34.16
CA ASP A 357 -6.44 -14.04 -34.34
C ASP A 357 -7.34 -13.59 -33.19
N TRP A 358 -6.77 -13.24 -32.03
CA TRP A 358 -7.50 -12.63 -30.92
C TRP A 358 -8.21 -11.33 -31.33
N ILE A 359 -7.67 -10.57 -32.30
CA ILE A 359 -8.31 -9.37 -32.86
C ILE A 359 -9.70 -9.72 -33.42
N ILE A 360 -9.83 -10.90 -34.04
CA ILE A 360 -11.11 -11.36 -34.57
C ILE A 360 -12.01 -11.86 -33.45
N SER A 361 -11.48 -12.65 -32.51
CA SER A 361 -12.29 -13.22 -31.42
C SER A 361 -12.83 -12.15 -30.47
N GLN A 362 -12.06 -11.10 -30.22
CA GLN A 362 -12.45 -9.95 -29.38
C GLN A 362 -13.22 -8.88 -30.17
N GLY A 363 -13.33 -9.00 -31.49
CA GLY A 363 -14.07 -8.05 -32.32
C GLY A 363 -13.38 -6.68 -32.46
N GLU A 364 -12.07 -6.62 -32.24
CA GLU A 364 -11.27 -5.40 -32.38
C GLU A 364 -11.34 -4.86 -33.82
N THR A 365 -11.42 -3.54 -33.96
CA THR A 365 -11.49 -2.88 -35.27
C THR A 365 -10.71 -1.58 -35.31
N LEU A 366 -10.08 -1.32 -36.45
CA LEU A 366 -9.67 0.02 -36.85
C LEU A 366 -10.85 0.76 -37.51
N PRO A 367 -10.90 2.10 -37.44
CA PRO A 367 -11.96 2.88 -38.08
C PRO A 367 -12.16 2.52 -39.56
N GLY A 368 -13.38 2.12 -39.89
CA GLY A 368 -13.76 1.74 -41.27
C GLY A 368 -13.28 0.36 -41.73
N MET A 369 -12.75 -0.48 -40.84
CA MET A 369 -12.29 -1.83 -41.14
C MET A 369 -13.09 -2.89 -40.37
N THR A 370 -13.25 -4.08 -40.97
CA THR A 370 -13.68 -5.28 -40.22
C THR A 370 -12.54 -5.81 -39.35
N SER A 371 -12.81 -6.69 -38.39
CA SER A 371 -11.76 -7.30 -37.56
C SER A 371 -10.76 -8.11 -38.38
N THR A 372 -11.20 -8.79 -39.44
CA THR A 372 -10.29 -9.48 -40.38
C THR A 372 -9.37 -8.50 -41.13
N GLN A 373 -9.93 -7.38 -41.61
CA GLN A 373 -9.12 -6.33 -42.26
C GLN A 373 -8.14 -5.70 -41.28
N THR A 374 -8.59 -5.45 -40.05
CA THR A 374 -7.79 -4.91 -38.95
C THR A 374 -6.62 -5.82 -38.63
N ARG A 375 -6.87 -7.11 -38.37
CA ARG A 375 -5.83 -8.12 -38.15
C ARG A 375 -4.80 -8.14 -39.28
N ASN A 376 -5.26 -8.14 -40.53
CA ASN A 376 -4.35 -8.14 -41.68
C ASN A 376 -3.51 -6.85 -41.75
N ALA A 377 -4.09 -5.71 -41.38
CA ALA A 377 -3.36 -4.44 -41.31
C ALA A 377 -2.30 -4.43 -40.21
N VAL A 378 -2.62 -4.97 -39.02
CA VAL A 378 -1.66 -5.11 -37.90
C VAL A 378 -0.51 -6.04 -38.29
N ARG A 379 -0.79 -7.23 -38.85
CA ARG A 379 0.24 -8.16 -39.36
C ARG A 379 1.16 -7.53 -40.40
N SER A 380 0.59 -6.75 -41.31
CA SER A 380 1.34 -6.04 -42.32
C SER A 380 2.19 -4.90 -41.75
N SER A 381 1.72 -4.29 -40.66
CA SER A 381 2.48 -3.26 -39.94
C SER A 381 3.64 -3.89 -39.18
N LEU A 382 3.42 -5.01 -38.50
CA LEU A 382 4.47 -5.77 -37.82
C LEU A 382 5.61 -6.16 -38.79
N ALA A 383 5.27 -6.60 -40.02
CA ALA A 383 6.25 -6.93 -41.05
C ALA A 383 7.01 -5.73 -41.64
N ARG A 384 6.56 -4.49 -41.45
CA ARG A 384 7.17 -3.26 -42.02
C ARG A 384 7.75 -2.32 -40.98
N ALA A 385 7.30 -2.42 -39.74
CA ALA A 385 7.68 -1.54 -38.64
C ALA A 385 9.15 -1.76 -38.28
N SER A 386 9.59 -2.99 -38.11
CA SER A 386 10.97 -3.36 -37.78
C SER A 386 11.30 -4.74 -38.35
N ASP A 387 12.58 -5.09 -38.43
CA ASP A 387 13.06 -6.47 -38.57
C ASP A 387 13.06 -7.24 -37.26
N HIS A 388 12.56 -6.65 -36.18
CA HIS A 388 12.25 -7.38 -34.95
C HIS A 388 10.76 -7.28 -34.61
N SER A 389 10.31 -8.21 -33.78
CA SER A 389 8.98 -8.22 -33.17
C SER A 389 9.11 -7.80 -31.70
N PRO A 390 8.17 -6.98 -31.17
CA PRO A 390 8.19 -6.56 -29.78
C PRO A 390 8.06 -7.75 -28.83
N VAL A 391 8.82 -7.73 -27.73
CA VAL A 391 8.66 -8.65 -26.60
C VAL A 391 7.95 -7.92 -25.49
N VAL A 392 6.79 -8.42 -25.08
CA VAL A 392 5.93 -7.80 -24.06
C VAL A 392 5.95 -8.68 -22.82
N ALA A 393 6.00 -8.09 -21.63
CA ALA A 393 5.84 -8.76 -20.35
C ALA A 393 5.06 -7.86 -19.37
N ASP A 394 4.26 -8.47 -18.51
CA ASP A 394 3.51 -7.79 -17.46
C ASP A 394 4.11 -8.13 -16.08
N TYR A 395 4.11 -7.16 -15.17
CA TYR A 395 4.70 -7.25 -13.84
C TYR A 395 3.68 -6.82 -12.79
N GLN A 396 3.54 -7.57 -11.70
CA GLN A 396 2.74 -7.20 -10.54
C GLN A 396 3.47 -6.12 -9.72
N LEU A 397 2.74 -5.32 -8.96
CA LEU A 397 3.32 -4.40 -7.97
C LEU A 397 3.06 -4.90 -6.54
N PRO A 398 3.76 -4.37 -5.52
CA PRO A 398 3.47 -4.73 -4.14
C PRO A 398 2.02 -4.43 -3.71
N ALA A 399 1.58 -5.11 -2.66
CA ALA A 399 0.30 -4.83 -2.00
C ALA A 399 0.26 -3.40 -1.44
N VAL A 400 -0.96 -2.87 -1.23
CA VAL A 400 -1.16 -1.60 -0.53
C VAL A 400 -2.00 -1.86 0.71
N LEU A 401 -1.40 -1.72 1.89
CA LEU A 401 -2.14 -1.89 3.14
C LEU A 401 -3.12 -0.71 3.33
N SER A 402 -4.39 -1.04 3.54
CA SER A 402 -5.40 -0.11 4.05
C SER A 402 -6.01 -0.68 5.32
N ALA A 403 -6.11 0.16 6.35
CA ALA A 403 -6.76 -0.18 7.62
C ALA A 403 -7.61 1.00 8.10
N ILE A 404 -8.89 0.76 8.33
CA ILE A 404 -9.87 1.77 8.73
C ILE A 404 -10.66 1.26 9.92
N ALA A 405 -10.60 1.98 11.04
CA ALA A 405 -11.45 1.71 12.20
C ALA A 405 -12.83 2.37 12.03
N GLY A 406 -13.86 1.73 12.60
CA GLY A 406 -15.20 2.30 12.71
C GLY A 406 -15.26 3.52 13.62
N ALA A 407 -16.46 4.10 13.76
CA ALA A 407 -16.67 5.22 14.67
C ALA A 407 -16.57 4.76 16.14
N VAL A 408 -15.82 5.51 16.92
CA VAL A 408 -15.67 5.31 18.37
C VAL A 408 -16.65 6.24 19.10
N PRO A 409 -17.51 5.73 20.00
CA PRO A 409 -18.34 6.58 20.85
C PRO A 409 -17.47 7.46 21.75
N PRO A 410 -17.82 8.74 21.96
CA PRO A 410 -17.06 9.61 22.84
C PRO A 410 -17.10 9.11 24.31
N THR A 411 -18.20 8.49 24.71
CA THR A 411 -18.44 7.97 26.07
C THR A 411 -19.03 6.58 26.02
N LEU A 412 -18.63 5.73 26.98
CA LEU A 412 -19.21 4.41 27.25
C LEU A 412 -19.50 4.27 28.75
N ALA A 413 -20.55 3.55 29.11
CA ALA A 413 -20.83 3.26 30.51
C ALA A 413 -19.82 2.24 31.06
N LEU A 414 -19.53 2.31 32.36
CA LEU A 414 -18.69 1.33 33.06
C LEU A 414 -19.22 -0.09 32.85
N GLY A 415 -18.37 -0.97 32.34
CA GLY A 415 -18.71 -2.36 32.03
C GLY A 415 -19.51 -2.56 30.73
N GLN A 416 -19.82 -1.50 29.98
CA GLN A 416 -20.49 -1.62 28.68
C GLN A 416 -19.59 -2.34 27.68
N ALA A 417 -20.05 -3.45 27.12
CA ALA A 417 -19.36 -4.13 26.03
C ALA A 417 -19.46 -3.30 24.73
N PHE A 418 -18.33 -3.05 24.08
CA PHE A 418 -18.27 -2.40 22.78
C PHE A 418 -17.14 -2.99 21.93
N ASP A 419 -17.51 -3.53 20.77
CA ASP A 419 -16.58 -4.06 19.77
C ASP A 419 -16.47 -3.08 18.60
N LEU A 420 -15.29 -2.49 18.45
CA LEU A 420 -14.93 -1.63 17.34
C LEU A 420 -14.54 -2.48 16.13
N ASN A 421 -15.24 -2.29 15.00
CA ASN A 421 -14.86 -2.93 13.75
C ASN A 421 -13.64 -2.24 13.11
N VAL A 422 -12.66 -3.03 12.70
CA VAL A 422 -11.48 -2.60 11.94
C VAL A 422 -11.49 -3.32 10.59
N ALA A 423 -11.65 -2.56 9.52
CA ALA A 423 -11.63 -3.03 8.15
C ALA A 423 -10.18 -2.99 7.63
N VAL A 424 -9.65 -4.14 7.21
CA VAL A 424 -8.33 -4.27 6.57
C VAL A 424 -8.51 -4.82 5.15
N SER A 425 -7.82 -4.23 4.18
CA SER A 425 -7.89 -4.65 2.78
C SER A 425 -6.62 -4.33 2.01
N ASN A 426 -6.36 -5.06 0.93
CA ASN A 426 -5.41 -4.70 -0.11
C ASN A 426 -6.03 -3.64 -1.04
N ALA A 427 -5.54 -2.40 -0.93
CA ALA A 427 -6.08 -1.25 -1.66
C ALA A 427 -5.39 -0.97 -3.01
N ALA A 428 -4.53 -1.88 -3.49
CA ALA A 428 -3.84 -1.71 -4.77
C ALA A 428 -4.85 -1.57 -5.93
N ALA A 429 -4.68 -0.54 -6.77
CA ALA A 429 -5.58 -0.28 -7.88
C ALA A 429 -5.18 -1.13 -9.10
N VAL A 430 -5.77 -2.32 -9.22
CA VAL A 430 -5.45 -3.33 -10.23
C VAL A 430 -6.58 -3.53 -11.26
N LEU A 431 -6.25 -4.08 -12.44
CA LEU A 431 -7.24 -4.56 -13.41
C LEU A 431 -7.70 -5.98 -13.09
N THR A 432 -6.79 -6.80 -12.58
CA THR A 432 -7.04 -8.18 -12.15
C THR A 432 -6.35 -8.43 -10.82
N SER A 433 -6.72 -9.48 -10.09
CA SER A 433 -6.05 -9.80 -8.82
C SER A 433 -4.55 -10.08 -8.97
N LEU A 434 -4.06 -10.36 -10.19
CA LEU A 434 -2.64 -10.55 -10.52
C LEU A 434 -1.83 -9.26 -10.57
N GLY A 435 -2.51 -8.11 -10.64
CA GLY A 435 -1.81 -6.85 -10.81
C GLY A 435 -1.04 -6.39 -9.58
N ALA A 436 -1.34 -6.96 -8.41
CA ALA A 436 -0.61 -6.72 -7.19
C ALA A 436 -0.49 -7.96 -6.32
N ASP A 437 0.60 -8.02 -5.57
CA ASP A 437 0.88 -9.02 -4.54
C ASP A 437 -0.25 -9.13 -3.51
N GLU A 438 -0.40 -10.30 -2.88
CA GLU A 438 -1.28 -10.43 -1.72
C GLU A 438 -0.79 -9.60 -0.53
N LEU A 439 -1.74 -9.11 0.24
CA LEU A 439 -1.47 -8.46 1.50
C LEU A 439 -1.54 -9.51 2.62
N GLU A 440 -0.42 -9.81 3.27
CA GLU A 440 -0.37 -10.54 4.53
C GLU A 440 -0.22 -9.56 5.69
N TYR A 441 -1.17 -9.54 6.63
CA TYR A 441 -1.19 -8.54 7.69
C TYR A 441 -1.44 -9.13 9.08
N THR A 442 -1.02 -8.36 10.07
CA THR A 442 -1.30 -8.57 11.50
C THR A 442 -1.93 -7.31 12.06
N LEU A 443 -2.93 -7.49 12.93
CA LEU A 443 -3.55 -6.45 13.74
C LEU A 443 -3.21 -6.73 15.20
N SER A 444 -2.62 -5.75 15.86
CA SER A 444 -2.31 -5.76 17.29
C SER A 444 -2.83 -4.50 17.96
N VAL A 445 -3.03 -4.55 19.28
CA VAL A 445 -3.55 -3.42 20.03
C VAL A 445 -2.74 -3.18 21.30
N SER A 446 -2.78 -1.95 21.82
CA SER A 446 -2.16 -1.55 23.07
C SER A 446 -3.02 -0.53 23.83
N GLY A 447 -2.72 -0.31 25.12
CA GLY A 447 -3.48 0.58 25.99
C GLY A 447 -4.77 -0.07 26.48
N ASP A 448 -5.85 0.70 26.49
CA ASP A 448 -7.19 0.29 26.94
C ASP A 448 -8.00 -0.44 25.85
N LEU A 449 -7.33 -1.26 25.04
CA LEU A 449 -7.92 -2.03 23.95
C LEU A 449 -7.56 -3.51 24.10
N ASN A 450 -8.47 -4.40 23.71
CA ASN A 450 -8.29 -5.83 23.75
C ASN A 450 -8.60 -6.46 22.40
N GLY A 451 -7.75 -7.37 21.94
CA GLY A 451 -7.95 -8.09 20.69
C GLY A 451 -6.66 -8.26 19.89
N GLY A 452 -6.83 -8.75 18.67
CA GLY A 452 -5.75 -9.00 17.74
C GLY A 452 -6.22 -9.93 16.63
N ALA A 453 -5.63 -9.81 15.46
CA ALA A 453 -5.94 -10.66 14.32
C ALA A 453 -4.73 -10.80 13.40
N ALA A 454 -4.81 -11.76 12.50
CA ALA A 454 -3.94 -11.84 11.34
C ALA A 454 -4.77 -12.38 10.17
N GLY A 455 -4.36 -12.06 8.95
CA GLY A 455 -5.06 -12.53 7.76
C GLY A 455 -4.29 -12.20 6.50
N SER A 456 -4.84 -12.63 5.38
CA SER A 456 -4.37 -12.24 4.07
C SER A 456 -5.52 -11.72 3.20
N ASP A 457 -5.18 -10.90 2.21
CA ASP A 457 -6.13 -10.33 1.25
C ASP A 457 -5.48 -10.18 -0.13
N SER A 458 -5.96 -10.91 -1.13
CA SER A 458 -5.55 -10.69 -2.51
C SER A 458 -6.04 -9.32 -2.99
N ALA A 459 -5.40 -8.75 -4.02
CA ALA A 459 -5.95 -7.59 -4.68
C ALA A 459 -7.36 -7.91 -5.23
N LEU A 460 -8.31 -6.97 -5.09
CA LEU A 460 -9.75 -7.17 -5.32
C LEU A 460 -10.44 -8.22 -4.41
N GLY A 461 -9.79 -8.66 -3.32
CA GLY A 461 -10.31 -9.65 -2.36
C GLY A 461 -11.47 -9.15 -1.48
N GLY A 462 -11.61 -7.82 -1.35
CA GLY A 462 -12.69 -7.17 -0.61
C GLY A 462 -12.18 -6.56 0.69
N VAL A 463 -12.99 -6.63 1.75
CA VAL A 463 -12.65 -6.06 3.07
C VAL A 463 -12.73 -7.16 4.12
N ASN A 464 -11.66 -7.27 4.92
CA ASN A 464 -11.57 -8.17 6.05
C ASN A 464 -11.86 -7.41 7.35
N ASN A 465 -12.96 -7.79 8.02
CA ASN A 465 -13.43 -7.12 9.22
C ASN A 465 -12.95 -7.85 10.49
N HIS A 466 -12.34 -7.11 11.40
CA HIS A 466 -11.86 -7.58 12.70
C HIS A 466 -12.50 -6.79 13.83
N LEU A 467 -12.76 -7.44 14.96
CA LEU A 467 -13.34 -6.79 16.14
C LEU A 467 -12.25 -6.52 17.17
N VAL A 468 -12.20 -5.27 17.66
CA VAL A 468 -11.35 -4.82 18.77
C VAL A 468 -12.24 -4.36 19.91
N ALA A 469 -12.12 -4.98 21.08
CA ALA A 469 -12.90 -4.60 22.24
C ALA A 469 -12.29 -3.40 22.96
N LEU A 470 -13.12 -2.46 23.40
CA LEU A 470 -12.72 -1.31 24.22
C LEU A 470 -12.79 -1.70 25.70
N ASP A 471 -11.74 -1.42 26.48
CA ASP A 471 -11.70 -1.74 27.91
C ASP A 471 -12.51 -0.72 28.73
N THR A 472 -13.74 -1.11 29.04
CA THR A 472 -14.67 -0.34 29.90
C THR A 472 -14.69 -0.81 31.34
N SER A 473 -13.71 -1.61 31.80
CA SER A 473 -13.71 -2.18 33.16
C SER A 473 -13.39 -1.16 34.26
N THR A 474 -12.82 -0.01 33.90
CA THR A 474 -12.54 1.09 34.84
C THR A 474 -13.00 2.42 34.27
N ALA A 475 -13.53 3.29 35.13
CA ALA A 475 -13.96 4.63 34.75
C ALA A 475 -12.76 5.57 34.51
N GLY A 476 -12.97 6.58 33.69
CA GLY A 476 -11.99 7.61 33.32
C GLY A 476 -11.68 7.63 31.83
N ALA A 477 -10.75 8.51 31.47
CA ALA A 477 -10.26 8.62 30.10
C ALA A 477 -9.46 7.39 29.70
N LYS A 478 -9.77 6.86 28.51
CA LYS A 478 -9.19 5.65 27.94
C LYS A 478 -8.45 5.97 26.66
N LEU A 479 -7.29 5.36 26.50
CA LEU A 479 -6.43 5.54 25.33
C LEU A 479 -5.89 4.21 24.86
N GLY A 480 -5.80 4.05 23.55
CA GLY A 480 -5.12 2.92 22.96
C GLY A 480 -4.71 3.18 21.52
N THR A 481 -3.94 2.25 20.97
CA THR A 481 -3.52 2.28 19.57
C THR A 481 -3.81 0.92 18.95
N ILE A 482 -4.46 0.94 17.79
CA ILE A 482 -4.57 -0.22 16.90
C ILE A 482 -3.42 -0.10 15.90
N THR A 483 -2.59 -1.14 15.82
CA THR A 483 -1.46 -1.21 14.90
C THR A 483 -1.72 -2.33 13.91
N VAL A 484 -1.84 -1.99 12.63
CA VAL A 484 -1.91 -2.94 11.53
C VAL A 484 -0.59 -2.90 10.77
N ALA A 485 0.08 -4.03 10.68
CA ALA A 485 1.38 -4.16 10.03
C ALA A 485 1.36 -5.30 9.02
N THR A 486 2.10 -5.17 7.93
CA THR A 486 2.27 -6.21 6.92
C THR A 486 3.74 -6.61 6.76
N ALA A 487 3.94 -7.89 6.45
CA ALA A 487 5.24 -8.42 6.09
C ALA A 487 5.38 -8.66 4.57
N SER A 488 4.31 -8.42 3.78
CA SER A 488 4.35 -8.52 2.32
C SER A 488 5.46 -7.63 1.77
N GLN A 489 6.22 -8.19 0.83
CA GLN A 489 7.44 -7.57 0.34
C GLN A 489 7.13 -6.20 -0.27
N SER A 490 7.83 -5.16 0.22
CA SER A 490 7.72 -3.79 -0.29
C SER A 490 6.31 -3.19 -0.28
N ALA A 491 5.37 -3.74 0.49
CA ALA A 491 4.00 -3.24 0.57
C ALA A 491 3.96 -1.76 0.96
N GLU A 492 3.12 -0.99 0.25
CA GLU A 492 2.89 0.41 0.58
C GLU A 492 2.05 0.53 1.85
N ASN A 493 2.33 1.55 2.66
CA ASN A 493 1.76 1.72 4.00
C ASN A 493 2.02 0.51 4.91
N ALA A 494 3.23 -0.08 4.89
CA ALA A 494 3.56 -1.31 5.62
C ALA A 494 3.19 -1.32 7.13
N LEU A 495 2.98 -0.14 7.73
CA LEU A 495 2.50 0.05 9.09
C LEU A 495 1.45 1.17 9.14
N ILE A 496 0.28 0.88 9.68
CA ILE A 496 -0.78 1.86 9.99
C ILE A 496 -1.08 1.83 11.48
N GLU A 497 -1.01 3.00 12.12
CA GLU A 497 -1.37 3.17 13.53
C GLU A 497 -2.61 4.06 13.66
N ILE A 498 -3.65 3.55 14.30
CA ILE A 498 -4.92 4.24 14.52
C ILE A 498 -5.06 4.52 16.02
N PRO A 499 -4.87 5.77 16.47
CA PRO A 499 -5.09 6.13 17.87
C PRO A 499 -6.58 6.14 18.20
N ILE A 500 -6.93 5.59 19.35
CA ILE A 500 -8.29 5.49 19.88
C ILE A 500 -8.37 6.21 21.22
N SER A 501 -9.42 6.99 21.42
CA SER A 501 -9.73 7.66 22.68
C SER A 501 -11.22 7.65 22.96
N PHE A 502 -11.60 7.36 24.19
CA PHE A 502 -12.98 7.38 24.68
C PHE A 502 -12.98 7.61 26.19
N ASP A 503 -14.11 8.01 26.76
CA ASP A 503 -14.28 8.11 28.21
C ASP A 503 -15.19 6.99 28.71
N VAL A 504 -14.82 6.38 29.84
CA VAL A 504 -15.68 5.45 30.56
C VAL A 504 -16.28 6.16 31.75
N ILE A 505 -17.59 6.31 31.75
CA ILE A 505 -18.33 6.99 32.82
C ILE A 505 -19.01 5.94 33.70
N ALA A 506 -18.77 6.02 35.01
CA ALA A 506 -19.58 5.28 35.97
C ALA A 506 -20.97 5.95 36.03
N ALA A 507 -22.01 5.16 36.28
CA ALA A 507 -23.31 5.71 36.64
C ALA A 507 -23.13 6.61 37.87
N LEU A 508 -23.69 7.82 37.82
CA LEU A 508 -23.67 8.72 38.96
C LEU A 508 -24.67 8.17 39.98
N LEU A 509 -24.19 7.76 41.16
CA LEU A 509 -25.08 7.26 42.21
C LEU A 509 -26.06 8.39 42.58
N GLY A 510 -27.36 8.14 42.44
CA GLY A 510 -28.41 9.13 42.68
C GLY A 510 -28.94 9.85 41.43
N ASP A 511 -28.32 9.67 40.26
CA ASP A 511 -28.87 10.11 38.95
C ASP A 511 -29.94 9.10 38.51
N THR A 512 -31.15 9.31 39.00
CA THR A 512 -32.28 8.37 38.91
C THR A 512 -33.10 8.55 37.64
N ASP A 513 -32.97 9.68 36.94
CA ASP A 513 -33.57 9.88 35.62
C ASP A 513 -32.59 9.60 34.45
N SER A 514 -31.32 9.34 34.78
CA SER A 514 -30.24 8.98 33.87
C SER A 514 -29.92 10.06 32.84
N ASP A 515 -30.14 11.33 33.17
CA ASP A 515 -29.84 12.47 32.31
C ASP A 515 -28.38 12.97 32.44
N GLY A 516 -27.67 12.49 33.46
CA GLY A 516 -26.25 12.73 33.69
C GLY A 516 -25.95 13.89 34.64
N ASP A 517 -26.96 14.63 35.10
CA ASP A 517 -26.86 15.60 36.17
C ASP A 517 -27.36 15.00 37.50
N LEU A 518 -27.08 15.65 38.62
CA LEU A 518 -27.61 15.25 39.93
C LEU A 518 -28.34 16.44 40.53
N ASP A 519 -29.66 16.47 40.38
CA ASP A 519 -30.47 17.64 40.74
C ASP A 519 -31.85 17.28 41.32
N ALA A 520 -32.80 18.21 41.24
CA ALA A 520 -34.12 18.06 41.83
C ALA A 520 -35.01 17.09 41.03
N ASP A 521 -34.78 16.93 39.73
CA ASP A 521 -35.55 16.04 38.87
C ASP A 521 -35.27 14.56 39.21
N ASP A 522 -34.08 14.26 39.77
CA ASP A 522 -33.78 12.95 40.37
C ASP A 522 -34.63 12.66 41.60
N ILE A 523 -34.79 13.63 42.49
CA ILE A 523 -35.61 13.44 43.69
C ILE A 523 -37.06 13.18 43.30
N ASP A 524 -37.56 13.93 42.31
CA ASP A 524 -38.90 13.75 41.76
C ASP A 524 -39.08 12.39 41.10
N THR A 525 -38.07 11.95 40.33
CA THR A 525 -38.08 10.64 39.67
C THR A 525 -38.04 9.50 40.68
N LEU A 526 -37.26 9.62 41.75
CA LEU A 526 -37.22 8.64 42.82
C LEU A 526 -38.57 8.57 43.56
N TYR A 527 -39.18 9.71 43.92
CA TYR A 527 -40.51 9.76 44.52
C TYR A 527 -41.58 9.13 43.63
N ALA A 528 -41.53 9.38 42.33
CA ALA A 528 -42.46 8.80 41.37
C ALA A 528 -42.34 7.26 41.24
N ASN A 529 -41.20 6.69 41.64
CA ASN A 529 -40.89 5.27 41.51
C ASN A 529 -40.82 4.52 42.86
N LEU A 530 -41.31 5.10 43.95
CA LEU A 530 -41.41 4.38 45.23
C LEU A 530 -42.23 3.09 45.08
N GLY A 531 -41.74 2.01 45.67
CA GLY A 531 -42.23 0.64 45.51
C GLY A 531 -41.67 -0.11 44.30
N SER A 532 -40.80 0.52 43.49
CA SER A 532 -40.06 -0.15 42.43
C SER A 532 -39.00 -1.10 43.02
N GLY A 533 -38.73 -2.21 42.32
CA GLY A 533 -37.62 -3.12 42.65
C GLY A 533 -36.43 -2.95 41.72
N ASP A 534 -36.37 -1.84 40.99
CA ASP A 534 -35.23 -1.50 40.15
C ASP A 534 -34.05 -1.03 41.03
N SER A 535 -32.87 -1.61 40.80
CA SER A 535 -31.65 -1.26 41.52
C SER A 535 -31.19 0.18 41.31
N LEU A 536 -31.72 0.89 40.30
CA LEU A 536 -31.46 2.32 40.12
C LEU A 536 -32.02 3.16 41.28
N PHE A 537 -33.10 2.69 41.91
CA PHE A 537 -33.82 3.41 42.96
C PHE A 537 -33.52 2.89 44.38
N ASP A 538 -32.78 1.77 44.51
CA ASP A 538 -32.26 1.22 45.78
C ASP A 538 -30.90 1.88 46.10
N LEU A 539 -30.97 3.10 46.63
CA LEU A 539 -29.81 3.95 46.89
C LEU A 539 -29.18 3.67 48.25
N ASP A 540 -29.95 3.17 49.22
CA ASP A 540 -29.43 2.76 50.53
C ASP A 540 -28.79 1.35 50.53
N MET A 541 -28.97 0.61 49.43
CA MET A 541 -28.42 -0.72 49.16
C MET A 541 -28.90 -1.80 50.14
N ASP A 542 -30.12 -1.66 50.68
CA ASP A 542 -30.71 -2.65 51.56
C ASP A 542 -31.28 -3.88 50.80
N GLY A 543 -31.39 -3.79 49.47
CA GLY A 543 -31.91 -4.85 48.60
C GLY A 543 -33.44 -4.96 48.60
N GLY A 544 -34.13 -3.94 49.10
CA GLY A 544 -35.57 -3.80 49.23
C GLY A 544 -36.25 -3.23 47.98
N LEU A 545 -37.48 -2.71 48.18
CA LEU A 545 -38.14 -1.89 47.17
C LEU A 545 -37.85 -0.43 47.49
N ALA A 546 -37.73 0.41 46.47
CA ALA A 546 -37.51 1.85 46.62
C ALA A 546 -38.49 2.44 47.65
N ASP A 547 -37.97 3.01 48.73
CA ASP A 547 -38.76 3.58 49.81
C ASP A 547 -38.19 4.92 50.31
N GLN A 548 -38.71 5.41 51.44
CA GLN A 548 -38.31 6.70 51.97
C GLN A 548 -36.82 6.74 52.38
N GLN A 549 -36.21 5.60 52.71
CA GLN A 549 -34.79 5.50 53.07
C GLN A 549 -33.88 5.75 51.87
N ASP A 550 -34.33 5.41 50.66
CA ASP A 550 -33.62 5.73 49.41
C ASP A 550 -33.65 7.23 49.14
N VAL A 551 -34.80 7.88 49.35
CA VAL A 551 -34.92 9.33 49.20
C VAL A 551 -34.07 10.04 50.26
N ASP A 552 -34.09 9.57 51.51
CA ASP A 552 -33.22 10.08 52.57
C ASP A 552 -31.75 9.92 52.18
N THR A 553 -31.37 8.82 51.55
CA THR A 553 -30.01 8.59 51.05
C THR A 553 -29.66 9.57 49.93
N LEU A 554 -30.56 9.80 48.98
CA LEU A 554 -30.35 10.77 47.90
C LEU A 554 -30.16 12.19 48.45
N VAL A 555 -31.06 12.65 49.31
CA VAL A 555 -31.05 14.03 49.84
C VAL A 555 -29.89 14.24 50.82
N HIS A 556 -29.73 13.36 51.82
CA HIS A 556 -28.78 13.58 52.91
C HIS A 556 -27.38 13.09 52.61
N THR A 557 -27.24 11.99 51.89
CA THR A 557 -25.94 11.34 51.69
C THR A 557 -25.32 11.74 50.36
N ILE A 558 -26.10 11.65 49.27
CA ILE A 558 -25.58 11.86 47.91
C ILE A 558 -25.50 13.36 47.60
N LEU A 559 -26.62 14.08 47.67
CA LEU A 559 -26.68 15.54 47.47
C LEU A 559 -26.01 16.29 48.62
N GLY A 560 -26.02 15.70 49.81
CA GLY A 560 -25.38 16.25 51.00
C GLY A 560 -26.08 17.52 51.50
N THR A 561 -27.41 17.56 51.36
CA THR A 561 -28.25 18.67 51.83
C THR A 561 -29.30 18.16 52.83
N GLU A 562 -30.36 18.92 53.05
CA GLU A 562 -31.44 18.64 53.98
C GLU A 562 -32.79 18.94 53.32
N TYR A 563 -33.86 18.28 53.79
CA TYR A 563 -35.22 18.61 53.37
C TYR A 563 -35.53 20.06 53.70
N GLY A 564 -35.75 20.87 52.67
CA GLY A 564 -35.95 22.32 52.79
C GLY A 564 -35.06 23.14 51.86
N ASP A 565 -34.02 22.55 51.28
CA ASP A 565 -33.14 23.18 50.29
C ASP A 565 -33.67 22.89 48.88
N LEU A 566 -34.52 23.78 48.35
CA LEU A 566 -35.27 23.52 47.13
C LEU A 566 -34.44 23.74 45.86
N ASN A 567 -33.41 24.59 45.96
CA ASN A 567 -32.51 24.90 44.86
C ASN A 567 -31.18 24.12 44.93
N LEU A 568 -31.04 23.23 45.93
CA LEU A 568 -29.89 22.38 46.18
C LEU A 568 -28.57 23.16 46.34
N ASP A 569 -28.64 24.41 46.83
CA ASP A 569 -27.46 25.27 47.06
C ASP A 569 -26.75 25.00 48.40
N LYS A 570 -27.23 23.99 49.12
CA LYS A 570 -26.76 23.49 50.42
C LYS A 570 -27.06 24.41 51.58
N GLN A 571 -28.01 25.32 51.41
CA GLN A 571 -28.50 26.20 52.46
C GLN A 571 -30.03 26.20 52.45
N ILE A 572 -30.62 26.33 53.63
CA ILE A 572 -32.06 26.54 53.76
C ILE A 572 -32.25 27.97 54.23
N ASP A 573 -32.59 28.85 53.30
CA ASP A 573 -32.69 30.29 53.53
C ASP A 573 -34.06 30.87 53.14
N ILE A 574 -34.13 32.20 53.05
CA ILE A 574 -35.39 32.88 52.79
C ILE A 574 -35.92 32.60 51.37
N TYR A 575 -35.07 32.23 50.43
CA TYR A 575 -35.48 31.84 49.09
C TYR A 575 -36.33 30.57 49.13
N ASP A 576 -35.92 29.54 49.87
CA ASP A 576 -36.68 28.28 49.97
C ASP A 576 -38.05 28.49 50.60
N ILE A 577 -38.10 29.23 51.73
CA ILE A 577 -39.37 29.59 52.38
C ILE A 577 -40.28 30.37 51.42
N SER A 578 -39.69 31.27 50.62
CA SER A 578 -40.46 32.09 49.69
C SER A 578 -41.03 31.28 48.53
N THR A 579 -40.32 30.24 48.08
CA THR A 579 -40.77 29.32 47.03
C THR A 579 -41.98 28.49 47.50
N VAL A 580 -41.89 27.83 48.67
CA VAL A 580 -43.05 27.08 49.23
C VAL A 580 -44.24 28.00 49.47
N SER A 581 -44.01 29.19 50.04
CA SER A 581 -45.08 30.16 50.30
C SER A 581 -45.74 30.67 49.02
N GLY A 582 -44.96 30.81 47.94
CA GLY A 582 -45.42 31.27 46.63
C GLY A 582 -46.21 30.20 45.86
N SER A 583 -45.93 28.94 46.13
CA SER A 583 -46.55 27.77 45.46
C SER A 583 -47.62 27.06 46.29
N PHE A 584 -47.98 27.60 47.46
CA PHE A 584 -48.92 26.95 48.39
C PHE A 584 -50.27 26.62 47.75
N GLY A 585 -50.68 25.34 47.84
CA GLY A 585 -51.91 24.80 47.27
C GLY A 585 -51.84 24.48 45.78
N LEU A 586 -50.65 24.57 45.16
CA LEU A 586 -50.38 24.09 43.81
C LEU A 586 -49.74 22.69 43.84
N GLY A 587 -49.71 22.02 42.69
CA GLY A 587 -48.88 20.83 42.51
C GLY A 587 -47.51 21.21 41.95
N GLY A 588 -46.49 20.46 42.32
CA GLY A 588 -45.11 20.62 41.88
C GLY A 588 -44.27 19.44 42.37
N GLY A 589 -43.00 19.41 41.99
CA GLY A 589 -42.00 18.52 42.58
C GLY A 589 -41.11 19.26 43.58
N TRP A 590 -39.94 18.71 43.86
CA TRP A 590 -38.96 19.20 44.84
C TRP A 590 -38.68 20.68 44.67
N ALA A 591 -38.18 21.10 43.51
CA ALA A 591 -37.85 22.51 43.25
C ALA A 591 -39.07 23.46 43.31
N GLY A 592 -40.29 22.90 43.17
CA GLY A 592 -41.55 23.63 43.28
C GLY A 592 -41.99 23.88 44.73
N GLY A 593 -41.50 23.08 45.68
CA GLY A 593 -41.82 23.17 47.10
C GLY A 593 -42.50 21.92 47.69
N ASP A 594 -42.61 20.81 46.95
CA ASP A 594 -43.12 19.53 47.46
C ASP A 594 -41.93 18.67 47.94
N MET A 595 -41.73 18.58 49.26
CA MET A 595 -40.59 17.86 49.84
C MET A 595 -40.98 16.53 50.47
N ASN A 596 -42.27 16.22 50.52
CA ASN A 596 -42.75 14.93 51.01
C ASN A 596 -43.19 14.00 49.86
N GLY A 597 -43.19 14.49 48.61
CA GLY A 597 -43.48 13.76 47.40
C GLY A 597 -44.98 13.45 47.21
N ASP A 598 -45.89 14.13 47.92
CA ASP A 598 -47.33 13.87 47.86
C ASP A 598 -48.05 14.61 46.72
N SER A 599 -47.29 15.33 45.89
CA SER A 599 -47.70 16.14 44.74
C SER A 599 -48.53 17.38 45.09
N VAL A 600 -48.63 17.78 46.36
CA VAL A 600 -49.38 18.95 46.81
C VAL A 600 -48.57 19.78 47.80
N ILE A 601 -48.24 21.01 47.41
CA ILE A 601 -47.46 21.91 48.26
C ILE A 601 -48.36 22.49 49.36
N ASP A 602 -48.18 22.06 50.60
CA ASP A 602 -49.06 22.44 51.70
C ASP A 602 -48.33 22.79 53.03
N ILE A 603 -49.07 22.74 54.15
CA ILE A 603 -48.54 23.09 55.47
C ILE A 603 -47.47 22.09 55.94
N GLY A 604 -47.51 20.85 55.45
CA GLY A 604 -46.51 19.82 55.66
C GLY A 604 -45.16 20.29 55.12
N ASP A 605 -45.09 20.69 53.86
CA ASP A 605 -43.86 21.22 53.26
C ASP A 605 -43.39 22.48 53.95
N TYR A 606 -44.30 23.42 54.20
CA TYR A 606 -43.94 24.64 54.91
C TYR A 606 -43.33 24.34 56.29
N SER A 607 -43.85 23.34 56.99
CA SER A 607 -43.32 22.92 58.29
C SER A 607 -41.93 22.30 58.20
N THR A 608 -41.62 21.60 57.11
CA THR A 608 -40.31 21.02 56.83
C THR A 608 -39.25 22.10 56.55
N VAL A 609 -39.50 23.04 55.63
CA VAL A 609 -38.56 24.17 55.39
C VAL A 609 -38.38 25.00 56.66
N SER A 610 -39.48 25.30 57.35
CA SER A 610 -39.41 26.11 58.58
C SER A 610 -38.71 25.38 59.72
N GLY A 611 -38.77 24.05 59.78
CA GLY A 611 -38.12 23.22 60.79
C GLY A 611 -36.60 23.19 60.62
N ASN A 612 -36.14 23.22 59.37
CA ASN A 612 -34.72 23.15 59.00
C ASN A 612 -34.12 24.52 58.61
N PHE A 613 -34.89 25.60 58.75
CA PHE A 613 -34.44 26.95 58.38
C PHE A 613 -33.14 27.35 59.08
N GLY A 614 -32.19 27.88 58.30
CA GLY A 614 -30.85 28.21 58.76
C GLY A 614 -29.88 27.03 58.75
N PHE A 615 -30.29 25.87 58.19
CA PHE A 615 -29.36 24.83 57.78
C PHE A 615 -28.36 25.39 56.77
N VAL A 616 -27.10 25.03 56.96
CA VAL A 616 -26.01 25.26 56.02
C VAL A 616 -25.17 24.00 56.10
N ALA A 617 -25.07 23.25 55.00
CA ALA A 617 -24.26 22.04 55.00
C ALA A 617 -22.81 22.41 55.33
N SER A 618 -22.21 21.72 56.30
CA SER A 618 -20.82 21.95 56.63
C SER A 618 -19.96 21.57 55.43
N SER A 619 -19.12 22.50 54.94
CA SER A 619 -18.15 22.22 53.87
C SER A 619 -17.02 21.33 54.38
N ASN A 620 -17.33 20.10 54.78
CA ASN A 620 -16.34 19.04 54.81
C ASN A 620 -16.24 18.58 53.37
N ALA A 621 -15.15 18.95 52.71
CA ALA A 621 -14.75 18.25 51.50
C ALA A 621 -14.61 16.78 51.88
N VAL A 622 -15.62 15.98 51.54
CA VAL A 622 -15.44 14.54 51.44
C VAL A 622 -14.40 14.39 50.36
N SER A 623 -13.18 14.01 50.77
CA SER A 623 -12.23 13.46 49.81
C SER A 623 -12.93 12.27 49.18
N VAL A 624 -13.42 12.44 47.96
CA VAL A 624 -13.66 11.31 47.06
C VAL A 624 -12.38 10.47 47.14
N PRO A 625 -12.45 9.16 47.46
CA PRO A 625 -11.29 8.31 47.34
C PRO A 625 -10.78 8.44 45.91
N GLU A 626 -9.64 9.11 45.73
CA GLU A 626 -8.88 8.98 44.50
C GLU A 626 -8.58 7.48 44.33
N PRO A 627 -8.63 6.93 43.10
CA PRO A 627 -8.24 5.55 42.89
C PRO A 627 -6.83 5.35 43.46
N ASP A 628 -6.64 4.27 44.22
CA ASP A 628 -5.41 3.96 44.96
C ASP A 628 -4.13 4.18 44.11
N LEU A 629 -3.49 5.34 44.27
CA LEU A 629 -2.10 5.56 43.87
C LEU A 629 -1.11 5.04 44.93
N ALA A 630 -1.58 4.28 45.92
CA ALA A 630 -0.80 3.75 47.03
C ALA A 630 -0.23 2.34 46.82
N LEU A 631 -0.13 1.83 45.58
CA LEU A 631 0.64 0.61 45.27
C LEU A 631 1.88 0.86 44.39
N LEU A 632 2.46 2.07 44.42
CA LEU A 632 3.76 2.32 43.78
C LEU A 632 4.69 3.23 44.58
N LEU A 633 4.84 3.01 45.90
CA LEU A 633 6.04 3.50 46.61
C LEU A 633 6.33 2.76 47.94
N LEU A 634 6.42 1.43 47.92
CA LEU A 634 7.00 0.68 49.05
C LEU A 634 7.66 -0.64 48.61
N LEU A 635 8.57 -0.54 47.64
CA LEU A 635 9.64 -1.52 47.42
C LEU A 635 10.94 -0.77 47.09
N GLY A 636 11.34 0.10 48.03
CA GLY A 636 12.56 0.86 47.95
C GLY A 636 13.10 1.15 49.33
N ILE A 637 14.09 0.35 49.73
CA ILE A 637 15.07 0.58 50.81
C ILE A 637 14.65 0.11 52.22
N GLY A 638 15.32 -0.95 52.67
CA GLY A 638 15.86 -0.96 54.04
C GLY A 638 15.75 -2.26 54.85
N ILE A 639 16.54 -3.29 54.50
CA ILE A 639 17.13 -4.15 55.54
C ILE A 639 18.64 -4.21 55.32
N THR A 640 19.37 -3.38 56.07
CA THR A 640 20.81 -3.51 56.31
C THR A 640 21.05 -3.99 57.74
N SER A 641 21.49 -5.23 57.88
CA SER A 641 22.42 -5.73 58.90
C SER A 641 22.72 -7.19 58.50
N GLY A 642 23.94 -7.67 58.28
CA GLY A 642 25.26 -7.20 58.67
C GLY A 642 25.98 -8.36 59.35
N SER A 643 26.62 -9.25 58.59
CA SER A 643 27.74 -10.06 59.10
C SER A 643 28.49 -10.75 57.95
N ALA A 644 29.79 -10.44 57.89
CA ALA A 644 30.79 -10.86 56.93
C ALA A 644 31.18 -12.34 57.02
N ALA A 645 31.62 -12.93 55.90
CA ALA A 645 32.85 -13.74 55.82
C ALA A 645 33.19 -14.15 54.37
N ALA A 646 34.20 -13.48 53.82
CA ALA A 646 35.36 -13.98 53.09
C ALA A 646 35.28 -15.23 52.15
N SER A 647 35.81 -14.99 50.94
CA SER A 647 36.94 -15.73 50.33
C SER A 647 36.67 -16.82 49.27
N ARG A 648 37.08 -16.46 48.03
CA ARG A 648 37.89 -17.21 47.04
C ARG A 648 37.33 -18.44 46.32
N ARG A 649 37.51 -18.36 45.00
CA ARG A 649 37.95 -19.39 44.03
C ARG A 649 36.99 -20.57 43.82
N LEU A 650 36.47 -20.70 42.60
CA LEU A 650 37.16 -21.34 41.47
C LEU A 650 36.62 -20.76 40.16
#